data_AF-R9T9J3-F1
#
_entry.id   AF-R9T9J3-F1
#
_cell.length_a   1.000
_cell.length_b   1.000
_cell.length_c   1.000
_cell.angle_alpha   90.00
_cell.angle_beta   90.00
_cell.angle_gamma   90.00
#
_symmetry.space_group_name_H-M   'P 1'
#
loop_
_entity.id
_entity.type
_entity.pdbx_description
1 polymer ?
#
loop_
_entity_poly.entity_id
_entity_poly.type
_entity_poly.pdbx_seq_one_letter_code
_entity_poly.pdbx_strand_id
1 'polypeptide(L)'
;MSVLIVAVIISAAIVPSIGSASASSENTPQILIDYGNGETQWIDAASEGSYLDVTKESASAAGISLEANSSVTKINEFSNTVIKGSSGNSITTSWKLYVLDEAGNWKYDEKVTASSSYDGKTFAWGFYPDADEVICPVVTPQYPDAWTTIGGSSSSENVSDSYGPENLTTPPGWYFPTNNGFIDSGIVCAGDYLYFTSSGSKTPSTSPALHCLNKDSGEEIWKFEYDIGSGDELTTPLITGDLIILCASNENIYCLDRFNGELYWNEEIPFEPPRDENGAIDWSGRTFRSGPSTPAYDSGALYFGSADGKVYCYSISKEKAERIWMYQTNGSIYYVKPTFATINGERILYIGNYEGNVYAINAHTGSLIWNEQVVNYLPEGKMYLGSVDSISIAPENIIVCCSDGSMSKTDGYMLMLDPLTGEEIWKHEYLTSNPVIQEDGFIFYHNLSVYKLDWEGNEIWKSNDVNYIKGDMTEAGGIIYAMEFSAGGSLITLNADSGKIIQKIVVEPYTTTSYSMVQPTVIDGKVYIANDGGFVYCIDASGSPPPAADDDSPTYGFNHWSWYLIFAIIAAMIILLVYLLKYHDDSGLSEVKRKKRRFVYIAVFGTVMSIIAFFISLSISSGGIMPISDAAVSLVSSIQKTLNGDPLNTMELYIYNARLPRAIGAIAVGVGLSIAGCMYQAIIRNPLVDPYITGVSSGAGCIAVAAMAFNITLPFLSPDSNYIIPVAAIAGGLLAFAATMFIAEKSGGNSVNYILGGVIVGFAFSSIQTIFVSLAGNKLQDVMYWLFGSFSTVSWENAWLIFIPAMGISLISLLWAREFNLVVLGEEQAKQMGLNVRTFNRIMLIIASVLTAICVAFVGIIGFVGLVVPHACRLLMGGDNRLVMPASIILGAMLMLSSDIIARMALMPLELPVGAITAIIGTPVFAYMLIKKGGNYDG
;
A
#
# COMPACT_ATOMS: atom_id res chain seq x y z
N MET A 1 39.78 -43.95 -12.29
CA MET A 1 40.31 -42.61 -11.94
C MET A 1 39.60 -42.21 -10.65
N SER A 2 39.88 -42.89 -9.53
CA SER A 2 41.09 -42.75 -8.69
C SER A 2 41.10 -41.35 -8.04
N VAL A 3 40.32 -41.14 -6.96
CA VAL A 3 40.67 -41.29 -5.53
C VAL A 3 41.47 -40.08 -4.99
N LEU A 4 40.88 -39.37 -4.01
CA LEU A 4 41.40 -38.83 -2.71
C LEU A 4 40.61 -37.54 -2.37
N ILE A 5 39.73 -37.41 -1.36
CA ILE A 5 39.79 -37.64 0.12
C ILE A 5 40.69 -36.63 0.87
N VAL A 6 39.98 -35.73 1.59
CA VAL A 6 40.28 -35.11 2.91
C VAL A 6 41.26 -33.94 3.00
N ALA A 7 40.72 -32.76 3.37
CA ALA A 7 41.20 -31.96 4.50
C ALA A 7 40.11 -30.95 4.93
N VAL A 8 39.32 -31.34 5.93
CA VAL A 8 38.61 -30.44 6.85
C VAL A 8 39.64 -30.05 7.93
N ILE A 9 39.46 -28.85 8.50
CA ILE A 9 40.07 -28.30 9.73
C ILE A 9 41.38 -27.51 9.54
N ILE A 10 41.37 -26.29 10.12
CA ILE A 10 42.45 -25.34 10.42
C ILE A 10 42.72 -24.24 9.36
N SER A 11 41.92 -23.18 9.41
CA SER A 11 42.43 -21.79 9.47
C SER A 11 41.29 -20.85 9.87
N ALA A 12 40.98 -20.88 11.17
CA ALA A 12 40.27 -19.80 11.85
C ALA A 12 41.26 -18.65 12.16
N ALA A 13 40.70 -17.45 12.33
CA ALA A 13 41.33 -16.20 12.77
C ALA A 13 42.17 -15.45 11.73
N ILE A 14 41.52 -14.55 10.97
CA ILE A 14 41.64 -13.09 11.13
C ILE A 14 40.27 -12.52 10.70
N VAL A 15 39.41 -12.34 11.71
CA VAL A 15 38.25 -11.46 11.64
C VAL A 15 38.80 -10.07 12.02
N PRO A 16 38.57 -8.99 11.24
CA PRO A 16 38.75 -7.66 11.79
C PRO A 16 37.78 -7.55 12.95
N SER A 17 38.29 -7.33 14.15
CA SER A 17 37.50 -7.06 15.34
C SER A 17 36.62 -5.84 15.06
N ILE A 18 35.38 -6.10 14.65
CA ILE A 18 34.26 -5.21 14.93
C ILE A 18 34.25 -5.13 16.45
N GLY A 19 34.46 -3.93 16.99
CA GLY A 19 34.33 -3.68 18.41
C GLY A 19 32.90 -3.99 18.79
N SER A 20 32.66 -5.20 19.29
CA SER A 20 31.59 -5.41 20.24
C SER A 20 31.82 -4.37 21.34
N ALA A 21 30.88 -3.47 21.56
CA ALA A 21 30.79 -2.77 22.84
C ALA A 21 30.73 -3.89 23.89
N SER A 22 31.89 -4.18 24.48
CA SER A 22 31.97 -5.07 25.61
C SER A 22 31.10 -4.43 26.67
N ALA A 23 30.08 -5.15 27.15
CA ALA A 23 29.61 -4.94 28.50
C ALA A 23 30.85 -5.05 29.39
N SER A 24 31.43 -3.91 29.74
CA SER A 24 32.57 -3.81 30.62
C SER A 24 32.10 -4.30 31.98
N SER A 25 32.53 -5.52 32.30
CA SER A 25 32.66 -5.90 33.69
C SER A 25 33.64 -4.92 34.34
N GLU A 26 33.13 -4.18 35.34
CA GLU A 26 33.75 -3.15 36.21
C GLU A 26 33.31 -1.71 35.88
N ASN A 27 32.66 -1.06 36.87
CA ASN A 27 32.19 0.33 36.88
C ASN A 27 33.35 1.33 36.68
N THR A 28 33.84 1.49 35.46
CA THR A 28 34.65 2.66 35.11
C THR A 28 33.72 3.87 35.07
N PRO A 29 34.00 4.95 35.83
CA PRO A 29 33.21 6.17 35.71
C PRO A 29 33.28 6.73 34.29
N GLN A 30 32.18 7.29 33.80
CA GLN A 30 32.09 7.84 32.44
C GLN A 30 31.72 9.33 32.46
N ILE A 31 31.94 9.99 31.33
CA ILE A 31 31.51 11.36 31.07
C ILE A 31 30.50 11.31 29.93
N LEU A 32 29.31 11.86 30.16
CA LEU A 32 28.33 12.12 29.12
C LEU A 32 28.49 13.56 28.61
N ILE A 33 28.57 13.74 27.30
CA ILE A 33 28.38 15.04 26.65
C ILE A 33 27.03 15.00 25.97
N ASP A 34 26.09 15.84 26.40
CA ASP A 34 24.74 15.94 25.87
C ASP A 34 24.57 17.35 25.27
N TYR A 35 24.38 17.42 23.96
CA TYR A 35 24.21 18.67 23.22
C TYR A 35 22.78 19.24 23.32
N GLY A 36 21.87 18.49 23.95
CA GLY A 36 20.46 18.85 24.17
C GLY A 36 19.56 18.65 22.96
N ASN A 37 20.13 18.49 21.76
CA ASN A 37 19.45 18.35 20.48
C ASN A 37 19.21 16.88 20.03
N GLY A 38 19.47 15.92 20.93
CA GLY A 38 19.42 14.48 20.65
C GLY A 38 20.77 13.84 20.37
N GLU A 39 21.81 14.61 20.02
CA GLU A 39 23.16 14.09 19.89
C GLU A 39 23.81 13.97 21.27
N THR A 40 24.46 12.82 21.52
CA THR A 40 25.18 12.57 22.77
C THR A 40 26.47 11.80 22.53
N GLN A 41 27.43 11.93 23.43
CA GLN A 41 28.70 11.20 23.37
C GLN A 41 29.11 10.71 24.76
N TRP A 42 29.42 9.41 24.86
CA TRP A 42 29.97 8.78 26.06
C TRP A 42 31.47 8.60 25.93
N ILE A 43 32.21 9.04 26.95
CA ILE A 43 33.67 8.87 27.03
C ILE A 43 34.08 8.36 28.41
N ASP A 44 35.12 7.53 28.47
CA ASP A 44 35.66 7.04 29.75
C ASP A 44 36.31 8.18 30.54
N ALA A 45 36.06 8.24 31.86
CA ALA A 45 36.64 9.27 32.70
C ALA A 45 38.09 8.93 33.10
N ALA A 46 38.99 9.90 32.93
CA ALA A 46 40.34 9.85 33.48
C ALA A 46 40.37 9.83 35.02
N SER A 47 41.51 9.44 35.60
CA SER A 47 41.57 8.96 36.99
C SER A 47 41.74 10.01 38.10
N GLU A 48 42.35 11.18 37.85
CA GLU A 48 42.65 12.16 38.93
C GLU A 48 42.59 13.62 38.44
N GLY A 49 42.10 14.53 39.28
CA GLY A 49 42.08 15.98 39.01
C GLY A 49 40.79 16.69 39.45
N SER A 50 40.55 17.88 38.90
CA SER A 50 39.22 18.50 38.90
C SER A 50 38.33 17.88 37.82
N TYR A 51 37.01 18.10 37.89
CA TYR A 51 36.10 17.70 36.81
C TYR A 51 36.56 18.20 35.43
N LEU A 52 37.11 19.42 35.39
CA LEU A 52 37.65 20.01 34.16
C LEU A 52 38.93 19.31 33.66
N ASP A 53 39.83 18.92 34.56
CA ASP A 53 41.06 18.21 34.18
C ASP A 53 40.73 16.84 33.60
N VAL A 54 39.79 16.13 34.25
CA VAL A 54 39.26 14.84 33.80
C VAL A 54 38.58 14.97 32.44
N THR A 55 37.76 16.01 32.23
CA THR A 55 37.14 16.26 30.91
C THR A 55 38.18 16.58 29.84
N LYS A 56 39.21 17.39 30.13
CA LYS A 56 40.26 17.75 29.15
C LYS A 56 41.04 16.53 28.66
N GLU A 57 41.43 15.67 29.57
CA GLU A 57 42.17 14.45 29.22
C GLU A 57 41.30 13.48 28.41
N SER A 58 40.09 13.23 28.89
CA SER A 58 39.16 12.28 28.26
C SER A 58 38.67 12.78 26.89
N ALA A 59 38.34 14.07 26.77
CA ALA A 59 37.93 14.68 25.50
C ALA A 59 39.05 14.64 24.45
N SER A 60 40.30 14.92 24.87
CA SER A 60 41.45 14.82 23.96
C SER A 60 41.69 13.39 23.46
N ALA A 61 41.42 12.38 24.29
CA ALA A 61 41.54 10.98 23.89
C ALA A 61 40.43 10.55 22.91
N ALA A 62 39.24 11.12 23.04
CA ALA A 62 38.08 10.86 22.18
C ALA A 62 38.03 11.74 20.91
N GLY A 63 39.02 12.60 20.67
CA GLY A 63 39.03 13.50 19.51
C GLY A 63 38.05 14.68 19.61
N ILE A 64 37.53 14.96 20.81
CA ILE A 64 36.58 16.03 21.08
C ILE A 64 37.35 17.32 21.34
N SER A 65 36.99 18.40 20.64
CA SER A 65 37.60 19.71 20.87
C SER A 65 36.92 20.41 22.05
N LEU A 66 37.73 20.91 22.98
CA LEU A 66 37.25 21.51 24.23
C LEU A 66 37.91 22.87 24.44
N GLU A 67 37.12 23.94 24.51
CA GLU A 67 37.58 25.25 24.98
C GLU A 67 36.99 25.49 26.37
N ALA A 68 37.87 25.62 27.36
CA ALA A 68 37.47 25.79 28.76
C ALA A 68 38.44 26.68 29.54
N ASN A 69 37.88 27.55 30.39
CA ASN A 69 38.60 28.43 31.29
C ASN A 69 38.49 27.93 32.74
N SER A 70 37.67 28.57 33.57
CA SER A 70 37.17 28.10 34.87
C SER A 70 35.88 27.27 34.76
N SER A 71 35.23 27.29 33.59
CA SER A 71 34.10 26.45 33.20
C SER A 71 34.29 25.99 31.76
N VAL A 72 33.53 24.99 31.33
CA VAL A 72 33.44 24.62 29.92
C VAL A 72 32.72 25.73 29.16
N THR A 73 33.31 26.20 28.07
CA THR A 73 32.74 27.29 27.26
C THR A 73 32.36 26.84 25.85
N LYS A 74 32.99 25.77 25.36
CA LYS A 74 32.69 25.18 24.06
C LYS A 74 33.13 23.72 24.03
N ILE A 75 32.28 22.84 23.52
CA ILE A 75 32.61 21.45 23.18
C ILE A 75 32.24 21.26 21.70
N ASN A 76 33.19 20.78 20.90
CA ASN A 76 33.10 20.74 19.45
C ASN A 76 32.65 22.09 18.88
N GLU A 77 31.58 22.13 18.10
CA GLU A 77 31.03 23.33 17.49
C GLU A 77 30.11 24.14 18.43
N PHE A 78 29.70 23.57 19.56
CA PHE A 78 28.71 24.17 20.46
C PHE A 78 29.38 24.99 21.56
N SER A 79 29.34 26.32 21.39
CA SER A 79 29.75 27.29 22.40
C SER A 79 28.57 27.84 23.19
N ASN A 80 28.80 28.28 24.43
CA ASN A 80 27.82 29.08 25.18
C ASN A 80 27.27 30.20 24.30
N THR A 81 25.97 30.25 24.15
CA THR A 81 25.32 31.09 23.14
C THR A 81 24.11 31.83 23.69
N VAL A 82 23.75 32.92 23.01
CA VAL A 82 22.54 33.68 23.27
C VAL A 82 21.76 33.76 21.98
N ILE A 83 20.59 33.15 21.94
CA ILE A 83 19.65 33.30 20.84
C ILE A 83 18.83 34.55 21.15
N LYS A 84 18.91 35.54 20.26
CA LYS A 84 18.20 36.81 20.43
C LYS A 84 17.60 37.24 19.11
N GLY A 85 16.28 37.39 19.15
CA GLY A 85 15.47 37.61 17.97
C GLY A 85 14.76 38.96 17.93
N SER A 86 13.95 39.13 16.89
CA SER A 86 13.15 40.33 16.64
C SER A 86 12.08 40.62 17.69
N SER A 87 11.66 39.63 18.50
CA SER A 87 10.63 39.82 19.53
C SER A 87 11.15 40.51 20.80
N GLY A 88 12.46 40.71 20.94
CA GLY A 88 13.08 41.29 22.12
C GLY A 88 13.37 40.31 23.26
N ASN A 89 12.74 39.13 23.22
CA ASN A 89 13.07 37.99 24.10
C ASN A 89 14.39 37.35 23.66
N SER A 90 15.04 36.66 24.60
CA SER A 90 16.28 35.93 24.34
C SER A 90 16.41 34.76 25.30
N ILE A 91 17.08 33.69 24.87
CA ILE A 91 17.50 32.60 25.75
C ILE A 91 19.02 32.50 25.73
N THR A 92 19.61 32.28 26.90
CA THR A 92 21.04 32.00 27.05
C THR A 92 21.18 30.51 27.32
N THR A 93 22.12 29.87 26.63
CA THR A 93 22.37 28.43 26.73
C THR A 93 23.83 28.22 27.10
N SER A 94 24.08 27.40 28.11
CA SER A 94 25.41 27.17 28.63
C SER A 94 25.66 25.70 28.97
N TRP A 95 26.93 25.32 29.01
CA TRP A 95 27.37 24.00 29.48
C TRP A 95 27.23 23.89 30.99
N LYS A 96 26.43 22.92 31.44
CA LYS A 96 26.16 22.64 32.85
C LYS A 96 26.70 21.28 33.27
N LEU A 97 27.20 21.21 34.49
CA LEU A 97 27.77 19.99 35.07
C LEU A 97 26.69 19.27 35.91
N TYR A 98 26.47 18.00 35.61
CA TYR A 98 25.56 17.12 36.35
C TYR A 98 26.35 15.97 36.94
N VAL A 99 26.06 15.60 38.18
CA VAL A 99 26.66 14.42 38.82
C VAL A 99 25.60 13.36 39.00
N LEU A 100 25.93 12.11 38.69
CA LEU A 100 25.00 11.00 38.86
C LEU A 100 24.87 10.64 40.35
N ASP A 101 23.63 10.54 40.83
CA ASP A 101 23.36 10.10 42.19
C ASP A 101 23.37 8.56 42.34
N GLU A 102 23.23 8.07 43.58
CA GLU A 102 23.21 6.63 43.87
C GLU A 102 21.95 5.91 43.33
N ALA A 103 20.90 6.67 43.01
CA ALA A 103 19.67 6.16 42.42
C ALA A 103 19.71 6.16 40.88
N GLY A 104 20.82 6.61 40.26
CA GLY A 104 21.00 6.65 38.81
C GLY A 104 20.41 7.90 38.14
N ASN A 105 20.05 8.94 38.90
CA ASN A 105 19.47 10.17 38.37
C ASN A 105 20.52 11.28 38.28
N TRP A 106 20.41 12.11 37.23
CA TRP A 106 21.23 13.31 37.12
C TRP A 106 20.84 14.33 38.17
N LYS A 107 21.84 14.86 38.87
CA LYS A 107 21.66 15.95 39.82
C LYS A 107 22.49 17.15 39.41
N TYR A 108 21.80 18.28 39.25
CA TYR A 108 22.44 19.58 39.15
C TYR A 108 22.66 20.16 40.55
N ASP A 109 23.90 20.54 40.88
CA ASP A 109 24.25 21.25 42.11
C ASP A 109 25.17 22.41 41.77
N GLU A 110 24.67 23.64 41.88
CA GLU A 110 25.41 24.86 41.57
C GLU A 110 26.73 25.01 42.35
N LYS A 111 26.90 24.29 43.47
CA LYS A 111 28.14 24.29 44.25
C LYS A 111 29.22 23.41 43.63
N VAL A 112 28.85 22.45 42.79
CA VAL A 112 29.78 21.59 42.06
C VAL A 112 30.13 22.28 40.75
N THR A 113 31.37 22.75 40.64
CA THR A 113 31.85 23.49 39.48
C THR A 113 32.88 22.68 38.72
N ALA A 114 33.24 23.12 37.51
CA ALA A 114 34.31 22.48 36.74
C ALA A 114 35.66 22.40 37.50
N SER A 115 35.90 23.33 38.43
CA SER A 115 37.11 23.38 39.26
C SER A 115 37.00 22.56 40.55
N SER A 116 35.84 21.98 40.86
CA SER A 116 35.67 21.11 42.02
C SER A 116 36.49 19.82 41.85
N SER A 117 36.99 19.27 42.95
CA SER A 117 37.70 17.98 42.94
C SER A 117 36.78 16.89 42.39
N TYR A 118 37.29 16.11 41.45
CA TYR A 118 36.58 14.96 40.94
C TYR A 118 36.37 13.93 42.06
N ASP A 119 35.17 13.37 42.16
CA ASP A 119 34.77 12.46 43.24
C ASP A 119 34.75 10.98 42.81
N GLY A 120 35.19 10.69 41.58
CA GLY A 120 35.24 9.34 41.03
C GLY A 120 33.89 8.81 40.54
N LYS A 121 32.87 9.66 40.38
CA LYS A 121 31.55 9.26 39.86
C LYS A 121 31.38 9.60 38.38
N THR A 122 30.41 8.95 37.75
CA THR A 122 29.95 9.33 36.42
C THR A 122 29.30 10.72 36.46
N PHE A 123 29.61 11.58 35.48
CA PHE A 123 29.09 12.94 35.39
C PHE A 123 28.75 13.31 33.94
N ALA A 124 27.98 14.38 33.75
CA ALA A 124 27.60 14.86 32.42
C ALA A 124 27.89 16.35 32.25
N TRP A 125 28.26 16.73 31.03
CA TRP A 125 28.16 18.09 30.51
C TRP A 125 26.93 18.17 29.62
N GLY A 126 25.90 18.89 30.08
CA GLY A 126 24.68 19.10 29.30
C GLY A 126 24.58 20.54 28.80
N PHE A 127 24.26 20.71 27.51
CA PHE A 127 24.08 22.02 26.88
C PHE A 127 22.61 22.43 26.90
N TYR A 128 22.24 23.20 27.93
CA TYR A 128 20.83 23.49 28.24
C TYR A 128 20.62 24.98 28.58
N PRO A 129 19.40 25.52 28.37
CA PRO A 129 19.08 26.91 28.62
C PRO A 129 19.24 27.27 30.09
N ASP A 130 19.78 28.46 30.36
CA ASP A 130 19.88 29.04 31.70
C ASP A 130 18.45 29.36 32.20
N ALA A 131 18.03 28.63 33.23
CA ALA A 131 16.70 28.72 33.83
C ALA A 131 16.78 28.40 35.32
N ASP A 132 15.81 28.88 36.10
CA ASP A 132 15.74 28.68 37.55
C ASP A 132 15.59 27.18 37.90
N GLU A 133 14.77 26.46 37.13
CA GLU A 133 14.75 24.99 37.15
C GLU A 133 15.54 24.42 35.99
N VAL A 134 16.57 23.64 36.31
CA VAL A 134 17.50 23.09 35.34
C VAL A 134 16.93 21.82 34.69
N ILE A 135 17.00 21.78 33.36
CA ILE A 135 16.69 20.60 32.55
C ILE A 135 17.81 19.57 32.73
N CYS A 136 17.46 18.34 33.08
CA CYS A 136 18.44 17.26 33.22
C CYS A 136 18.71 16.57 31.87
N PRO A 137 19.90 16.00 31.64
CA PRO A 137 20.19 15.19 30.45
C PRO A 137 19.20 14.05 30.23
N VAL A 138 18.89 13.75 28.97
CA VAL A 138 17.90 12.72 28.60
C VAL A 138 18.45 11.30 28.84
N VAL A 139 19.67 11.05 28.40
CA VAL A 139 20.31 9.73 28.46
C VAL A 139 21.01 9.52 29.80
N THR A 140 21.06 8.28 30.26
CA THR A 140 21.70 7.88 31.52
C THR A 140 22.59 6.68 31.27
N PRO A 141 23.49 6.28 32.19
CA PRO A 141 24.30 5.08 31.98
C PRO A 141 23.48 3.79 31.83
N GLN A 142 22.27 3.76 32.41
CA GLN A 142 21.34 2.64 32.25
C GLN A 142 20.61 2.67 30.91
N TYR A 143 20.37 3.86 30.36
CA TYR A 143 19.67 4.11 29.11
C TYR A 143 20.49 5.08 28.25
N PRO A 144 21.56 4.58 27.60
CA PRO A 144 22.53 5.41 26.90
C PRO A 144 21.97 5.99 25.59
N ASP A 145 20.93 5.37 25.04
CA ASP A 145 20.31 5.74 23.77
C ASP A 145 18.91 6.37 24.00
N ALA A 146 18.58 7.38 23.20
CA ALA A 146 17.25 7.98 23.17
C ALA A 146 16.92 8.50 21.76
N TRP A 147 15.64 8.49 21.41
CA TRP A 147 15.08 9.18 20.25
C TRP A 147 14.38 10.43 20.77
N THR A 148 14.97 11.61 20.60
CA THR A 148 14.39 12.84 21.19
C THR A 148 13.43 13.55 20.25
N THR A 149 13.55 13.34 18.94
CA THR A 149 12.62 13.79 17.89
C THR A 149 12.60 12.77 16.75
N ILE A 150 11.77 12.97 15.71
CA ILE A 150 11.80 12.12 14.51
C ILE A 150 13.21 12.16 13.86
N GLY A 151 13.73 11.03 13.43
CA GLY A 151 15.11 10.90 12.96
C GLY A 151 16.20 10.95 14.05
N GLY A 152 15.83 10.89 15.34
CA GLY A 152 16.75 10.74 16.47
C GLY A 152 17.24 12.07 17.04
N SER A 153 17.70 12.97 16.18
CA SER A 153 18.32 14.25 16.52
C SER A 153 17.79 15.42 15.67
N SER A 154 18.30 16.64 15.94
CA SER A 154 18.03 17.83 15.12
C SER A 154 18.72 17.82 13.74
N SER A 155 19.66 16.90 13.48
CA SER A 155 20.34 16.75 12.18
C SER A 155 19.59 15.86 11.17
N SER A 156 18.59 15.10 11.62
CA SER A 156 17.74 14.24 10.77
C SER A 156 18.50 13.14 10.01
N GLU A 157 19.56 12.59 10.61
CA GLU A 157 20.39 11.56 9.98
C GLU A 157 19.68 10.20 9.80
N ASN A 158 18.65 9.95 10.62
CA ASN A 158 17.89 8.70 10.63
C ASN A 158 18.74 7.47 10.98
N VAL A 159 19.75 7.68 11.83
CA VAL A 159 20.65 6.65 12.34
C VAL A 159 20.44 6.51 13.84
N SER A 160 20.40 5.27 14.31
CA SER A 160 20.39 4.91 15.72
C SER A 160 21.75 4.35 16.11
N ASP A 161 22.35 4.92 17.16
CA ASP A 161 23.56 4.37 17.80
C ASP A 161 23.30 3.04 18.51
N SER A 162 22.02 2.66 18.66
CA SER A 162 21.59 1.41 19.25
C SER A 162 21.54 0.27 18.23
N TYR A 163 20.90 -0.85 18.60
CA TYR A 163 20.72 -2.00 17.73
C TYR A 163 19.28 -2.52 17.77
N GLY A 164 18.82 -3.11 16.67
CA GLY A 164 17.54 -3.83 16.62
C GLY A 164 17.70 -5.33 16.92
N PRO A 165 16.62 -6.10 16.90
CA PRO A 165 16.68 -7.54 17.14
C PRO A 165 17.49 -8.23 16.03
N GLU A 166 18.31 -9.22 16.39
CA GLU A 166 19.12 -9.99 15.42
C GLU A 166 18.26 -10.62 14.32
N ASN A 167 17.02 -10.98 14.66
CA ASN A 167 16.00 -11.43 13.73
C ASN A 167 14.67 -10.84 14.18
N LEU A 168 13.92 -10.26 13.25
CA LEU A 168 12.53 -9.86 13.47
C LEU A 168 11.72 -11.11 13.82
N THR A 169 10.77 -10.99 14.74
CA THR A 169 9.89 -12.09 15.13
C THR A 169 8.42 -11.71 15.00
N THR A 170 7.55 -12.72 14.84
CA THR A 170 6.10 -12.55 14.91
C THR A 170 5.47 -13.64 15.80
N PRO A 171 4.34 -13.36 16.50
CA PRO A 171 3.70 -12.04 16.67
C PRO A 171 4.64 -11.03 17.35
N PRO A 172 4.35 -9.71 17.27
CA PRO A 172 5.14 -8.71 17.99
C PRO A 172 5.16 -9.03 19.50
N GLY A 173 6.24 -8.63 20.19
CA GLY A 173 6.38 -8.84 21.63
C GLY A 173 5.21 -8.24 22.41
N TRP A 174 4.75 -7.07 21.98
CA TRP A 174 3.46 -6.51 22.39
C TRP A 174 2.90 -5.56 21.31
N TYR A 175 1.59 -5.29 21.39
CA TYR A 175 0.95 -4.24 20.61
C TYR A 175 -0.05 -3.45 21.48
N PHE A 176 -0.25 -2.19 21.15
CA PHE A 176 -1.15 -1.28 21.85
C PHE A 176 -2.15 -0.64 20.87
N PRO A 177 -3.47 -0.89 21.03
CA PRO A 177 -4.51 -0.22 20.26
C PRO A 177 -4.92 1.10 20.94
N THR A 178 -4.73 2.24 20.26
CA THR A 178 -5.19 3.54 20.77
C THR A 178 -6.71 3.66 20.81
N ASN A 179 -7.40 2.92 19.92
CA ASN A 179 -8.83 3.05 19.63
C ASN A 179 -9.27 4.47 19.21
N ASN A 180 -8.30 5.33 18.88
CA ASN A 180 -8.45 6.74 18.55
C ASN A 180 -7.59 7.07 17.32
N GLY A 181 -8.22 7.58 16.26
CA GLY A 181 -7.53 8.11 15.07
C GLY A 181 -6.53 7.15 14.42
N PHE A 182 -5.77 7.69 13.48
CA PHE A 182 -4.60 7.05 12.88
C PHE A 182 -3.32 7.56 13.56
N ILE A 183 -2.21 6.83 13.43
CA ILE A 183 -0.91 7.21 14.00
C ILE A 183 0.08 7.38 12.85
N ASP A 184 0.37 8.64 12.54
CA ASP A 184 1.33 9.05 11.51
C ASP A 184 2.56 9.77 12.09
N SER A 185 2.55 10.05 13.40
CA SER A 185 3.72 10.61 14.09
C SER A 185 4.81 9.56 14.30
N GLY A 186 6.07 10.01 14.34
CA GLY A 186 7.18 9.19 14.81
C GLY A 186 7.00 8.78 16.27
N ILE A 187 7.60 7.66 16.64
CA ILE A 187 7.63 7.20 18.03
C ILE A 187 8.96 7.65 18.64
N VAL A 188 8.93 8.49 19.65
CA VAL A 188 10.14 8.91 20.38
C VAL A 188 10.28 8.12 21.67
N CYS A 189 11.50 7.91 22.12
CA CYS A 189 11.80 6.99 23.22
C CYS A 189 12.91 7.54 24.09
N ALA A 190 12.74 7.48 25.41
CA ALA A 190 13.81 7.77 26.36
C ALA A 190 13.57 7.04 27.67
N GLY A 191 14.60 6.32 28.14
CA GLY A 191 14.49 5.47 29.33
C GLY A 191 13.54 4.28 29.10
N ASP A 192 12.61 4.10 30.04
CA ASP A 192 11.58 3.06 30.01
C ASP A 192 10.31 3.46 29.26
N TYR A 193 10.30 4.59 28.55
CA TYR A 193 9.07 5.19 28.03
C TYR A 193 9.12 5.45 26.52
N LEU A 194 7.96 5.29 25.88
CA LEU A 194 7.68 5.61 24.48
C LEU A 194 6.61 6.68 24.41
N TYR A 195 6.76 7.63 23.49
CA TYR A 195 5.81 8.72 23.29
C TYR A 195 5.46 8.90 21.82
N PHE A 196 4.18 9.15 21.56
CA PHE A 196 3.64 9.35 20.21
C PHE A 196 2.26 10.02 20.29
N THR A 197 1.78 10.55 19.17
CA THR A 197 0.47 11.19 19.06
C THR A 197 -0.51 10.37 18.23
N SER A 198 -1.80 10.46 18.56
CA SER A 198 -2.89 9.92 17.74
C SER A 198 -3.77 11.03 17.17
N SER A 199 -4.20 10.89 15.91
CA SER A 199 -4.75 12.00 15.11
C SER A 199 -6.13 12.52 15.52
N GLY A 200 -6.84 11.79 16.40
CA GLY A 200 -8.26 12.02 16.64
C GLY A 200 -9.11 11.77 15.38
N SER A 201 -10.43 11.95 15.47
CA SER A 201 -11.33 11.85 14.32
C SER A 201 -12.56 12.70 14.56
N LYS A 202 -13.08 13.33 13.51
CA LYS A 202 -14.37 14.04 13.58
C LYS A 202 -15.55 13.07 13.51
N THR A 203 -15.35 11.85 13.00
CA THR A 203 -16.40 10.83 12.79
C THR A 203 -15.84 9.40 12.93
N PRO A 204 -16.08 8.68 14.05
CA PRO A 204 -16.69 9.15 15.30
C PRO A 204 -15.81 10.22 15.98
N SER A 205 -16.42 11.10 16.78
CA SER A 205 -15.68 12.17 17.48
C SER A 205 -14.74 11.58 18.53
N THR A 206 -13.44 11.52 18.23
CA THR A 206 -12.37 11.11 19.16
C THR A 206 -11.33 12.21 19.25
N SER A 207 -10.95 12.60 20.46
CA SER A 207 -9.91 13.62 20.67
C SER A 207 -8.52 13.09 20.29
N PRO A 208 -7.65 13.93 19.70
CA PRO A 208 -6.24 13.61 19.58
C PRO A 208 -5.61 13.52 20.98
N ALA A 209 -4.52 12.78 21.07
CA ALA A 209 -3.85 12.56 22.34
C ALA A 209 -2.35 12.31 22.18
N LEU A 210 -1.59 12.77 23.18
CA LEU A 210 -0.22 12.36 23.43
C LEU A 210 -0.24 11.18 24.41
N HIS A 211 0.39 10.08 24.02
CA HIS A 211 0.45 8.86 24.79
C HIS A 211 1.85 8.63 25.36
N CYS A 212 1.92 8.05 26.55
CA CYS A 212 3.14 7.48 27.12
C CYS A 212 2.92 6.00 27.42
N LEU A 213 3.72 5.14 26.78
CA LEU A 213 3.72 3.71 27.03
C LEU A 213 5.00 3.31 27.75
N ASN A 214 4.91 2.29 28.59
CA ASN A 214 6.11 1.57 29.03
C ASN A 214 6.72 0.82 27.83
N LYS A 215 7.98 1.09 27.55
CA LYS A 215 8.76 0.56 26.44
C LYS A 215 8.77 -0.98 26.37
N ASP A 216 8.80 -1.63 27.52
CA ASP A 216 8.94 -3.08 27.60
C ASP A 216 7.62 -3.84 27.57
N SER A 217 6.58 -3.30 28.20
CA SER A 217 5.30 -3.98 28.38
C SER A 217 4.19 -3.50 27.45
N GLY A 218 4.32 -2.29 26.88
CA GLY A 218 3.25 -1.65 26.10
C GLY A 218 2.08 -1.15 26.96
N GLU A 219 2.22 -1.10 28.28
CA GLU A 219 1.20 -0.53 29.17
C GLU A 219 1.17 1.00 29.06
N GLU A 220 -0.02 1.59 28.91
CA GLU A 220 -0.19 3.05 28.91
C GLU A 220 0.00 3.59 30.33
N ILE A 221 1.07 4.37 30.52
CA ILE A 221 1.41 4.98 31.80
C ILE A 221 0.55 6.22 32.04
N TRP A 222 0.45 7.06 31.02
CA TRP A 222 -0.39 8.25 31.03
C TRP A 222 -0.81 8.63 29.61
N LYS A 223 -1.89 9.42 29.53
CA LYS A 223 -2.45 9.96 28.29
C LYS A 223 -2.87 11.41 28.51
N PHE A 224 -2.51 12.28 27.59
CA PHE A 224 -2.94 13.68 27.57
C PHE A 224 -3.79 13.95 26.33
N GLU A 225 -5.09 14.19 26.54
CA GLU A 225 -6.05 14.52 25.48
C GLU A 225 -6.20 16.04 25.33
N TYR A 226 -6.38 16.49 24.09
CA TYR A 226 -6.59 17.91 23.77
C TYR A 226 -7.58 18.08 22.62
N ASP A 227 -8.02 19.31 22.39
CA ASP A 227 -9.06 19.62 21.40
C ASP A 227 -8.56 19.41 19.97
N ILE A 228 -9.44 18.90 19.10
CA ILE A 228 -9.16 18.75 17.66
C ILE A 228 -8.89 20.13 17.05
N GLY A 229 -7.76 20.24 16.37
CA GLY A 229 -7.32 21.47 15.73
C GLY A 229 -7.86 21.73 14.33
N SER A 230 -7.09 22.51 13.57
CA SER A 230 -7.40 22.86 12.20
C SER A 230 -7.35 21.63 11.27
N GLY A 231 -6.53 20.64 11.60
CA GLY A 231 -6.32 19.38 10.88
C GLY A 231 -6.25 18.14 11.75
N ASP A 232 -5.78 17.06 11.12
CA ASP A 232 -5.41 15.83 11.81
C ASP A 232 -4.11 16.05 12.60
N GLU A 233 -3.97 15.42 13.76
CA GLU A 233 -2.71 15.46 14.51
C GLU A 233 -1.70 14.47 13.95
N LEU A 234 -0.53 14.99 13.56
CA LEU A 234 0.50 14.24 12.85
C LEU A 234 1.90 14.60 13.37
N THR A 235 1.99 15.54 14.32
CA THR A 235 3.28 16.01 14.82
C THR A 235 3.90 15.01 15.78
N THR A 236 5.20 14.79 15.61
CA THR A 236 5.98 13.96 16.53
C THR A 236 6.31 14.78 17.76
N PRO A 237 6.05 14.28 18.99
CA PRO A 237 6.45 15.00 20.19
C PRO A 237 7.98 15.00 20.32
N LEU A 238 8.48 16.03 20.99
CA LEU A 238 9.90 16.26 21.22
C LEU A 238 10.22 16.03 22.69
N ILE A 239 11.32 15.34 22.97
CA ILE A 239 11.86 15.14 24.32
C ILE A 239 13.04 16.09 24.52
N THR A 240 13.04 16.83 25.63
CA THR A 240 14.20 17.62 26.07
C THR A 240 14.33 17.53 27.59
N GLY A 241 15.29 16.71 28.03
CA GLY A 241 15.45 16.29 29.42
C GLY A 241 14.21 15.67 30.04
N ASP A 242 13.66 16.31 31.07
CA ASP A 242 12.46 15.88 31.79
C ASP A 242 11.16 16.35 31.12
N LEU A 243 11.26 17.09 30.01
CA LEU A 243 10.12 17.70 29.33
C LEU A 243 9.74 16.90 28.09
N ILE A 244 8.43 16.81 27.87
CA ILE A 244 7.87 16.43 26.58
C ILE A 244 7.10 17.61 26.00
N ILE A 245 7.41 17.93 24.75
CA ILE A 245 6.91 19.12 24.05
C ILE A 245 6.16 18.69 22.82
N LEU A 246 4.98 19.25 22.63
CA LEU A 246 4.12 18.96 21.51
C LEU A 246 3.62 20.25 20.87
N CYS A 247 3.96 20.46 19.59
CA CYS A 247 3.39 21.54 18.79
C CYS A 247 2.13 21.02 18.08
N ALA A 248 1.00 21.07 18.77
CA ALA A 248 -0.22 20.38 18.35
C ALA A 248 -0.95 21.07 17.19
N SER A 249 -1.70 20.28 16.43
CA SER A 249 -2.50 20.75 15.28
C SER A 249 -3.60 21.77 15.65
N ASN A 250 -3.90 21.91 16.93
CA ASN A 250 -4.83 22.90 17.50
C ASN A 250 -4.15 24.23 17.87
N GLU A 251 -2.99 24.50 17.28
CA GLU A 251 -2.31 25.80 17.33
C GLU A 251 -1.75 26.11 18.73
N ASN A 252 -1.52 25.08 19.56
CA ASN A 252 -0.89 25.20 20.88
C ASN A 252 0.46 24.47 20.94
N ILE A 253 1.39 25.05 21.68
CA ILE A 253 2.59 24.35 22.17
C ILE A 253 2.27 23.86 23.57
N TYR A 254 2.31 22.56 23.80
CA TYR A 254 2.16 21.96 25.12
C TYR A 254 3.53 21.55 25.67
N CYS A 255 3.76 21.83 26.95
CA CYS A 255 4.91 21.32 27.69
C CYS A 255 4.40 20.52 28.90
N LEU A 256 4.77 19.25 28.94
CA LEU A 256 4.36 18.34 29.99
C LEU A 256 5.58 17.71 30.66
N ASP A 257 5.38 17.26 31.89
CA ASP A 257 6.31 16.36 32.54
C ASP A 257 6.35 15.02 31.81
N ARG A 258 7.55 14.61 31.41
CA ARG A 258 7.78 13.40 30.62
C ARG A 258 7.39 12.12 31.35
N PHE A 259 7.44 12.11 32.69
CA PHE A 259 7.24 10.90 33.47
C PHE A 259 5.78 10.69 33.87
N ASN A 260 5.04 11.76 34.17
CA ASN A 260 3.68 11.66 34.68
C ASN A 260 2.60 12.32 33.80
N GLY A 261 2.99 13.05 32.75
CA GLY A 261 2.07 13.71 31.82
C GLY A 261 1.37 14.95 32.40
N GLU A 262 1.86 15.49 33.51
CA GLU A 262 1.36 16.74 34.09
C GLU A 262 1.67 17.91 33.17
N LEU A 263 0.64 18.66 32.77
CA LEU A 263 0.79 19.85 31.95
C LEU A 263 1.43 20.96 32.79
N TYR A 264 2.65 21.39 32.42
CA TYR A 264 3.27 22.56 33.02
C TYR A 264 2.64 23.84 32.48
N TRP A 265 2.54 23.96 31.15
CA TRP A 265 1.94 25.11 30.48
C TRP A 265 1.55 24.77 29.04
N ASN A 266 0.67 25.58 28.47
CA ASN A 266 0.42 25.65 27.03
C ASN A 266 0.56 27.08 26.53
N GLU A 267 1.08 27.26 25.33
CA GLU A 267 1.26 28.57 24.68
C GLU A 267 0.54 28.57 23.32
N GLU A 268 -0.30 29.56 23.09
CA GLU A 268 -1.06 29.71 21.84
C GLU A 268 -0.15 30.31 20.75
N ILE A 269 -0.14 29.67 19.58
CA ILE A 269 0.63 30.12 18.42
C ILE A 269 -0.22 31.16 17.70
N PRO A 270 0.34 32.35 17.35
CA PRO A 270 -0.38 33.36 16.60
C PRO A 270 -0.49 32.96 15.12
N PHE A 271 -1.36 31.98 14.86
CA PHE A 271 -1.57 31.33 13.58
C PHE A 271 -2.46 32.19 12.68
N GLU A 272 -1.96 32.52 11.50
CA GLU A 272 -2.67 33.35 10.53
C GLU A 272 -2.75 32.67 9.17
N PRO A 273 -3.79 31.85 8.90
CA PRO A 273 -3.82 31.04 7.69
C PRO A 273 -3.82 31.91 6.41
N PRO A 274 -3.25 31.42 5.30
CA PRO A 274 -3.20 32.15 4.04
C PRO A 274 -4.60 32.52 3.55
N ARG A 275 -4.73 33.71 2.95
CA ARG A 275 -6.02 34.24 2.46
C ARG A 275 -5.93 34.67 1.00
N ASP A 276 -7.00 34.40 0.25
CA ASP A 276 -7.16 34.85 -1.13
C ASP A 276 -7.43 36.37 -1.22
N GLU A 277 -7.51 36.88 -2.46
CA GLU A 277 -7.83 38.29 -2.74
C GLU A 277 -9.20 38.74 -2.20
N ASN A 278 -10.08 37.81 -1.85
CA ASN A 278 -11.40 38.05 -1.26
C ASN A 278 -11.41 37.93 0.27
N GLY A 279 -10.25 37.63 0.90
CA GLY A 279 -10.11 37.43 2.34
C GLY A 279 -10.59 36.06 2.85
N ALA A 280 -10.97 35.15 1.96
CA ALA A 280 -11.29 33.75 2.31
C ALA A 280 -9.99 32.98 2.56
N ILE A 281 -10.02 31.97 3.43
CA ILE A 281 -8.84 31.13 3.66
C ILE A 281 -8.55 30.33 2.39
N ASP A 282 -7.36 30.51 1.82
CA ASP A 282 -6.93 29.86 0.59
C ASP A 282 -6.04 28.66 0.91
N TRP A 283 -6.69 27.57 1.29
CA TRP A 283 -6.08 26.26 1.16
C TRP A 283 -6.29 25.85 -0.29
N SER A 284 -5.24 25.88 -1.12
CA SER A 284 -5.30 25.69 -2.58
C SER A 284 -5.73 24.28 -3.04
N GLY A 285 -6.40 23.52 -2.17
CA GLY A 285 -6.86 22.14 -2.36
C GLY A 285 -5.76 21.09 -2.26
N ARG A 286 -4.50 21.51 -2.11
CA ARG A 286 -3.31 20.65 -1.94
C ARG A 286 -2.53 20.91 -0.65
N THR A 287 -2.64 22.10 -0.05
CA THR A 287 -2.18 22.35 1.32
C THR A 287 -3.21 21.78 2.30
N PHE A 288 -2.76 20.93 3.22
CA PHE A 288 -3.61 20.37 4.25
C PHE A 288 -3.93 21.45 5.27
N ARG A 289 -5.18 21.49 5.73
CA ARG A 289 -5.60 22.37 6.82
C ARG A 289 -4.95 21.83 8.09
N SER A 290 -3.74 22.28 8.43
CA SER A 290 -2.91 21.73 9.50
C SER A 290 -2.34 22.85 10.36
N GLY A 291 -1.88 22.51 11.57
CA GLY A 291 -1.19 23.41 12.47
C GLY A 291 0.33 23.43 12.24
N PRO A 292 1.13 23.46 13.33
CA PRO A 292 2.59 23.36 13.28
C PRO A 292 3.10 22.06 12.65
N SER A 293 4.33 22.10 12.15
CA SER A 293 5.14 20.93 11.79
C SER A 293 5.80 20.31 13.03
N THR A 294 6.31 19.08 12.89
CA THR A 294 7.14 18.44 13.93
C THR A 294 8.28 19.36 14.37
N PRO A 295 8.42 19.65 15.67
CA PRO A 295 9.46 20.55 16.15
C PRO A 295 10.84 19.88 16.23
N ALA A 296 11.86 20.72 16.24
CA ALA A 296 13.22 20.36 16.58
C ALA A 296 13.73 21.27 17.70
N TYR A 297 14.54 20.72 18.59
CA TYR A 297 15.22 21.48 19.64
C TYR A 297 16.69 21.59 19.32
N ASP A 298 17.22 22.80 19.42
CA ASP A 298 18.61 23.07 19.12
C ASP A 298 19.10 24.27 19.94
N SER A 299 20.33 24.21 20.45
CA SER A 299 20.97 25.36 21.10
C SER A 299 20.14 26.02 22.22
N GLY A 300 19.26 25.28 22.88
CA GLY A 300 18.40 25.76 23.97
C GLY A 300 17.04 26.34 23.56
N ALA A 301 16.68 26.28 22.28
CA ALA A 301 15.40 26.79 21.77
C ALA A 301 14.64 25.74 20.95
N LEU A 302 13.32 25.93 20.90
CA LEU A 302 12.38 25.14 20.12
C LEU A 302 12.15 25.81 18.75
N TYR A 303 12.24 25.04 17.68
CA TYR A 303 12.03 25.51 16.31
C TYR A 303 11.01 24.65 15.59
N PHE A 304 10.14 25.28 14.81
CA PHE A 304 9.17 24.59 13.96
C PHE A 304 8.64 25.50 12.86
N GLY A 305 8.29 24.92 11.72
CA GLY A 305 7.46 25.59 10.70
C GLY A 305 5.98 25.43 10.98
N SER A 306 5.14 26.21 10.30
CA SER A 306 3.68 26.19 10.45
C SER A 306 2.99 26.39 9.11
N ALA A 307 1.77 25.88 8.97
CA ALA A 307 0.97 25.97 7.75
C ALA A 307 0.58 27.42 7.37
N ASP A 308 0.73 28.39 8.28
CA ASP A 308 0.63 29.83 7.94
C ASP A 308 1.89 30.42 7.30
N GLY A 309 2.86 29.54 6.98
CA GLY A 309 4.08 29.88 6.28
C GLY A 309 5.10 30.61 7.13
N LYS A 310 5.03 30.45 8.45
CA LYS A 310 5.99 31.04 9.39
C LYS A 310 6.90 29.96 9.97
N VAL A 311 8.15 30.34 10.20
CA VAL A 311 9.12 29.58 11.00
C VAL A 311 9.23 30.27 12.35
N TYR A 312 9.05 29.52 13.42
CA TYR A 312 9.05 30.02 14.78
C TYR A 312 10.27 29.54 15.56
N CYS A 313 10.75 30.40 16.44
CA CYS A 313 11.74 30.07 17.46
C CYS A 313 11.21 30.52 18.83
N TYR A 314 11.10 29.57 19.75
CA TYR A 314 10.65 29.80 21.12
C TYR A 314 11.74 29.42 22.10
N SER A 315 11.94 30.27 23.10
CA SER A 315 12.59 29.85 24.34
C SER A 315 11.66 28.88 25.05
N ILE A 316 12.24 27.85 25.66
CA ILE A 316 11.48 26.87 26.44
C ILE A 316 12.13 26.66 27.80
N SER A 317 11.27 26.54 28.82
CA SER A 317 11.63 26.23 30.20
C SER A 317 10.48 25.44 30.84
N LYS A 318 10.70 24.92 32.05
CA LYS A 318 9.61 24.32 32.84
C LYS A 318 8.48 25.31 33.15
N GLU A 319 8.76 26.62 33.19
CA GLU A 319 7.79 27.63 33.64
C GLU A 319 6.94 28.22 32.51
N LYS A 320 7.55 28.45 31.34
CA LYS A 320 6.91 29.10 30.18
C LYS A 320 7.68 28.86 28.88
N ALA A 321 7.00 29.14 27.77
CA ALA A 321 7.62 29.42 26.49
C ALA A 321 7.46 30.90 26.11
N GLU A 322 8.49 31.48 25.49
CA GLU A 322 8.41 32.83 24.95
C GLU A 322 8.99 32.87 23.54
N ARG A 323 8.25 33.45 22.59
CA ARG A 323 8.71 33.61 21.22
C ARG A 323 9.93 34.52 21.17
N ILE A 324 11.03 34.04 20.60
CA ILE A 324 12.27 34.79 20.42
C ILE A 324 12.24 35.53 19.07
N TRP A 325 11.99 34.80 17.99
CA TRP A 325 11.82 35.35 16.65
C TRP A 325 10.79 34.55 15.85
N MET A 326 10.34 35.16 14.75
CA MET A 326 9.57 34.52 13.71
C MET A 326 10.09 34.99 12.36
N TYR A 327 10.15 34.10 11.38
CA TYR A 327 10.47 34.40 9.99
C TYR A 327 9.29 34.03 9.08
N GLN A 328 8.86 34.97 8.25
CA GLN A 328 7.77 34.75 7.28
C GLN A 328 8.36 34.21 5.98
N THR A 329 7.91 33.02 5.57
CA THR A 329 8.21 32.42 4.27
C THR A 329 7.11 32.76 3.25
N ASN A 330 7.37 32.45 1.98
CA ASN A 330 6.43 32.68 0.88
C ASN A 330 5.54 31.44 0.61
N GLY A 331 5.23 30.65 1.63
CA GLY A 331 4.52 29.42 1.43
C GLY A 331 4.24 28.61 2.70
N SER A 332 3.27 27.70 2.67
CA SER A 332 2.88 26.87 3.80
C SER A 332 3.96 25.85 4.13
N ILE A 333 4.28 25.67 5.42
CA ILE A 333 5.20 24.62 5.86
C ILE A 333 4.39 23.47 6.45
N TYR A 334 4.63 22.27 5.95
CA TYR A 334 3.87 21.07 6.30
C TYR A 334 4.78 19.86 6.33
N TYR A 335 4.73 19.05 7.39
CA TYR A 335 5.57 17.86 7.66
C TYR A 335 7.10 18.04 7.72
N VAL A 336 7.66 19.11 7.16
CA VAL A 336 9.11 19.33 7.15
C VAL A 336 9.59 19.76 8.54
N LYS A 337 10.36 18.88 9.21
CA LYS A 337 11.08 19.22 10.44
C LYS A 337 12.23 20.18 10.11
N PRO A 338 12.49 21.23 10.92
CA PRO A 338 13.71 22.01 10.80
C PRO A 338 14.95 21.14 11.01
N THR A 339 15.95 21.29 10.14
CA THR A 339 17.23 20.56 10.21
C THR A 339 18.39 21.54 10.43
N PHE A 340 19.38 21.18 11.23
CA PHE A 340 20.44 22.12 11.66
C PHE A 340 21.83 21.66 11.25
N ALA A 341 22.69 22.61 10.89
CA ALA A 341 24.13 22.39 10.76
C ALA A 341 24.92 23.60 11.26
N THR A 342 26.17 23.39 11.65
CA THR A 342 27.09 24.48 11.98
C THR A 342 28.09 24.67 10.86
N ILE A 343 28.07 25.84 10.23
CA ILE A 343 28.91 26.15 9.07
C ILE A 343 29.60 27.48 9.29
N ASN A 344 30.94 27.50 9.14
CA ASN A 344 31.78 28.67 9.44
C ASN A 344 31.55 29.26 10.85
N GLY A 345 31.15 28.43 11.82
CA GLY A 345 30.85 28.85 13.18
C GLY A 345 29.47 29.47 13.38
N GLU A 346 28.62 29.51 12.35
CA GLU A 346 27.21 29.89 12.48
C GLU A 346 26.32 28.64 12.50
N ARG A 347 25.35 28.60 13.42
CA ARG A 347 24.30 27.57 13.45
C ARG A 347 23.19 27.98 12.49
N ILE A 348 22.99 27.19 11.44
CA ILE A 348 22.04 27.43 10.36
C ILE A 348 20.88 26.44 10.50
N LEU A 349 19.67 26.95 10.40
CA LEU A 349 18.43 26.20 10.30
C LEU A 349 18.03 26.13 8.82
N TYR A 350 17.82 24.91 8.32
CA TYR A 350 17.27 24.63 7.01
C TYR A 350 15.83 24.17 7.11
N ILE A 351 14.96 24.72 6.27
CA ILE A 351 13.56 24.32 6.21
C ILE A 351 12.97 24.54 4.83
N GLY A 352 12.14 23.59 4.41
CA GLY A 352 11.42 23.61 3.14
C GLY A 352 9.96 24.01 3.29
N ASN A 353 9.34 24.48 2.21
CA ASN A 353 7.90 24.73 2.16
C ASN A 353 7.21 24.03 0.97
N TYR A 354 5.88 24.02 1.01
CA TYR A 354 5.01 23.33 0.05
C TYR A 354 4.99 23.98 -1.34
N GLU A 355 5.49 25.21 -1.43
CA GLU A 355 5.61 26.03 -2.63
C GLU A 355 6.99 25.84 -3.28
N GLY A 356 7.81 24.93 -2.75
CA GLY A 356 9.02 24.46 -3.39
C GLY A 356 10.23 25.34 -3.09
N ASN A 357 10.23 26.04 -1.96
CA ASN A 357 11.33 26.88 -1.52
C ASN A 357 12.09 26.21 -0.38
N VAL A 358 13.41 26.32 -0.42
CA VAL A 358 14.33 25.98 0.67
C VAL A 358 14.83 27.28 1.29
N TYR A 359 14.86 27.34 2.61
CA TYR A 359 15.34 28.48 3.37
C TYR A 359 16.51 28.06 4.25
N ALA A 360 17.58 28.84 4.22
CA ALA A 360 18.64 28.83 5.22
C ALA A 360 18.51 30.08 6.10
N ILE A 361 18.28 29.87 7.38
CA ILE A 361 18.04 30.92 8.38
C ILE A 361 19.07 30.79 9.47
N ASN A 362 19.67 31.89 9.90
CA ASN A 362 20.54 31.87 11.07
C ASN A 362 19.69 31.55 12.32
N ALA A 363 19.95 30.41 12.97
CA ALA A 363 19.12 29.88 14.05
C ALA A 363 19.12 30.81 15.29
N HIS A 364 20.18 31.59 15.49
CA HIS A 364 20.35 32.47 16.64
C HIS A 364 19.61 33.80 16.52
N THR A 365 19.51 34.33 15.30
CA THR A 365 18.96 35.67 15.04
C THR A 365 17.59 35.64 14.35
N GLY A 366 17.28 34.55 13.64
CA GLY A 366 16.12 34.45 12.75
C GLY A 366 16.28 35.21 11.44
N SER A 367 17.50 35.67 11.10
CA SER A 367 17.76 36.36 9.83
C SER A 367 17.94 35.37 8.70
N LEU A 368 17.31 35.64 7.55
CA LEU A 368 17.54 34.90 6.32
C LEU A 368 19.02 34.99 5.90
N ILE A 369 19.61 33.85 5.57
CA ILE A 369 20.92 33.77 4.92
C ILE A 369 20.70 33.73 3.40
N TRP A 370 19.92 32.75 2.93
CA TRP A 370 19.50 32.61 1.54
C TRP A 370 18.17 31.85 1.46
N ASN A 371 17.46 32.01 0.33
CA ASN A 371 16.34 31.15 -0.02
C ASN A 371 16.39 30.84 -1.51
N GLU A 372 16.11 29.60 -1.88
CA GLU A 372 16.10 29.15 -3.26
C GLU A 372 14.79 28.44 -3.58
N GLN A 373 14.20 28.78 -4.73
CA GLN A 373 13.03 28.08 -5.24
C GLN A 373 13.51 26.87 -6.04
N VAL A 374 13.47 25.71 -5.40
CA VAL A 374 13.96 24.48 -5.98
C VAL A 374 12.93 23.78 -6.85
N VAL A 375 11.62 24.03 -6.68
CA VAL A 375 10.54 23.43 -7.50
C VAL A 375 9.79 24.45 -8.36
N ASN A 376 9.64 24.14 -9.65
CA ASN A 376 8.99 25.01 -10.64
C ASN A 376 8.15 24.20 -11.64
N TYR A 377 6.82 24.29 -11.58
CA TYR A 377 5.92 23.80 -12.65
C TYR A 377 5.03 24.98 -13.11
N LEU A 378 4.95 25.44 -14.36
CA LEU A 378 4.76 24.77 -15.67
C LEU A 378 4.86 25.78 -16.86
N PRO A 379 4.77 25.31 -18.14
CA PRO A 379 4.07 25.99 -19.23
C PRO A 379 2.55 25.64 -19.30
N GLU A 380 1.71 26.58 -19.79
CA GLU A 380 0.22 26.56 -19.87
C GLU A 380 -0.56 27.23 -18.70
N GLY A 381 0.07 28.15 -17.97
CA GLY A 381 -0.67 29.14 -17.16
C GLY A 381 -1.45 28.57 -15.96
N LYS A 382 -1.13 27.35 -15.52
CA LYS A 382 -1.48 26.85 -14.19
C LYS A 382 -0.21 26.55 -13.42
N MET A 383 -0.08 27.11 -12.23
CA MET A 383 0.99 26.82 -11.27
C MET A 383 0.75 25.42 -10.72
N TYR A 384 1.66 24.44 -10.91
CA TYR A 384 1.69 23.31 -9.97
C TYR A 384 2.70 23.66 -8.88
N LEU A 385 2.20 23.83 -7.66
CA LEU A 385 3.05 23.89 -6.46
C LEU A 385 3.71 22.52 -6.30
N GLY A 386 5.03 22.47 -6.15
CA GLY A 386 5.74 21.25 -5.76
C GLY A 386 6.38 21.46 -4.38
N SER A 387 6.52 20.38 -3.63
CA SER A 387 6.85 20.38 -2.21
C SER A 387 8.32 20.07 -1.98
N VAL A 388 8.96 20.78 -1.04
CA VAL A 388 10.18 20.29 -0.38
C VAL A 388 9.74 19.37 0.74
N ASP A 389 10.10 18.09 0.67
CA ASP A 389 9.58 17.06 1.56
C ASP A 389 10.49 16.78 2.76
N SER A 390 11.79 16.86 2.56
CA SER A 390 12.79 16.63 3.62
C SER A 390 14.11 17.30 3.28
N ILE A 391 14.86 17.65 4.33
CA ILE A 391 16.22 18.19 4.25
C ILE A 391 17.09 17.43 5.25
N SER A 392 18.23 16.92 4.77
CA SER A 392 19.20 16.16 5.57
C SER A 392 20.59 16.77 5.42
N ILE A 393 21.38 16.71 6.49
CA ILE A 393 22.77 17.21 6.46
C ILE A 393 23.69 16.13 5.88
N ALA A 394 24.51 16.52 4.91
CA ALA A 394 25.67 15.79 4.43
C ALA A 394 26.94 16.44 5.01
N PRO A 395 28.11 15.75 5.02
CA PRO A 395 29.33 16.26 5.66
C PRO A 395 29.73 17.69 5.27
N GLU A 396 29.58 18.05 4.00
CA GLU A 396 29.89 19.40 3.50
C GLU A 396 28.69 20.08 2.80
N ASN A 397 27.54 19.40 2.68
CA ASN A 397 26.42 19.81 1.83
C ASN A 397 25.06 19.56 2.51
N ILE A 398 23.97 19.95 1.84
CA ILE A 398 22.62 19.51 2.23
C ILE A 398 21.97 18.72 1.10
N ILE A 399 21.21 17.69 1.47
CA ILE A 399 20.36 16.94 0.55
C ILE A 399 18.92 17.43 0.72
N VAL A 400 18.28 17.74 -0.39
CA VAL A 400 16.89 18.21 -0.43
C VAL A 400 16.08 17.27 -1.31
N CYS A 401 15.03 16.67 -0.74
CA CYS A 401 14.10 15.82 -1.49
C CYS A 401 12.84 16.61 -1.83
N CYS A 402 12.44 16.56 -3.10
CA CYS A 402 11.33 17.33 -3.64
C CYS A 402 10.30 16.42 -4.31
N SER A 403 9.03 16.82 -4.29
CA SER A 403 7.95 16.13 -4.99
C SER A 403 6.92 17.07 -5.63
N ASP A 404 5.96 16.50 -6.34
CA ASP A 404 4.78 17.18 -6.88
C ASP A 404 3.80 17.71 -5.82
N GLY A 405 4.08 17.51 -4.52
CA GLY A 405 3.22 17.95 -3.42
C GLY A 405 1.86 17.24 -3.42
N SER A 406 1.78 16.01 -3.91
CA SER A 406 0.59 15.17 -3.79
C SER A 406 0.74 14.13 -2.67
N MET A 407 -0.39 13.74 -2.07
CA MET A 407 -0.42 12.71 -1.01
C MET A 407 0.12 11.34 -1.48
N SER A 408 -0.02 11.07 -2.78
CA SER A 408 0.54 9.92 -3.48
C SER A 408 1.47 10.44 -4.57
N LYS A 409 2.67 10.83 -4.15
CA LYS A 409 3.69 11.46 -5.02
C LYS A 409 3.84 10.69 -6.32
N THR A 410 3.69 11.37 -7.45
CA THR A 410 3.84 10.78 -8.80
C THR A 410 5.15 11.17 -9.45
N ASP A 411 5.64 12.38 -9.17
CA ASP A 411 6.92 12.90 -9.64
C ASP A 411 7.72 13.52 -8.48
N GLY A 412 9.05 13.48 -8.58
CA GLY A 412 9.95 14.06 -7.59
C GLY A 412 11.43 13.90 -7.97
N TYR A 413 12.28 14.65 -7.31
CA TYR A 413 13.73 14.64 -7.52
C TYR A 413 14.46 14.96 -6.23
N MET A 414 15.75 14.64 -6.22
CA MET A 414 16.68 14.92 -5.14
C MET A 414 17.73 15.92 -5.63
N LEU A 415 18.09 16.86 -4.76
CA LEU A 415 19.13 17.86 -4.99
C LEU A 415 20.20 17.72 -3.92
N MET A 416 21.45 17.98 -4.30
CA MET A 416 22.48 18.36 -3.36
C MET A 416 22.81 19.83 -3.56
N LEU A 417 22.72 20.61 -2.48
CA LEU A 417 22.94 22.05 -2.52
C LEU A 417 24.13 22.43 -1.65
N ASP A 418 24.84 23.48 -2.07
CA ASP A 418 25.79 24.17 -1.20
C ASP A 418 25.02 24.79 -0.02
N PRO A 419 25.45 24.53 1.22
CA PRO A 419 24.66 24.87 2.37
C PRO A 419 24.73 26.38 2.74
N LEU A 420 25.69 27.13 2.19
CA LEU A 420 25.87 28.58 2.41
C LEU A 420 25.28 29.45 1.30
N THR A 421 25.22 28.94 0.07
CA THR A 421 24.74 29.70 -1.09
C THR A 421 23.40 29.21 -1.62
N GLY A 422 23.05 27.94 -1.36
CA GLY A 422 21.89 27.28 -1.97
C GLY A 422 22.14 26.85 -3.41
N GLU A 423 23.36 27.01 -3.95
CA GLU A 423 23.68 26.63 -5.32
C GLU A 423 23.57 25.11 -5.52
N GLU A 424 22.93 24.70 -6.61
CA GLU A 424 22.79 23.30 -6.99
C GLU A 424 24.16 22.71 -7.38
N ILE A 425 24.59 21.67 -6.65
CA ILE A 425 25.78 20.88 -6.95
C ILE A 425 25.44 19.80 -7.97
N TRP A 426 24.37 19.05 -7.69
CA TRP A 426 23.79 18.08 -8.62
C TRP A 426 22.29 17.88 -8.38
N LYS A 427 21.64 17.30 -9.37
CA LYS A 427 20.22 16.94 -9.37
C LYS A 427 20.00 15.57 -9.98
N HIS A 428 19.17 14.74 -9.32
CA HIS A 428 18.73 13.45 -9.82
C HIS A 428 17.21 13.29 -9.74
N GLU A 429 16.59 12.70 -10.77
CA GLU A 429 15.15 12.42 -10.84
C GLU A 429 14.76 11.20 -9.98
N TYR A 430 15.04 11.29 -8.68
CA TYR A 430 14.64 10.32 -7.68
C TYR A 430 13.46 10.83 -6.86
N LEU A 431 12.31 10.18 -7.02
CA LEU A 431 11.19 10.32 -6.09
C LEU A 431 11.49 9.55 -4.80
N THR A 432 11.71 10.27 -3.70
CA THR A 432 12.15 9.67 -2.43
C THR A 432 11.65 10.43 -1.19
N SER A 433 11.79 9.81 -0.02
CA SER A 433 11.59 10.38 1.31
C SER A 433 12.95 10.79 1.92
N ASN A 434 13.00 11.04 3.23
CA ASN A 434 14.23 11.44 3.91
C ASN A 434 15.30 10.32 3.82
N PRO A 435 16.50 10.60 3.27
CA PRO A 435 17.58 9.61 3.22
C PRO A 435 18.11 9.28 4.62
N VAL A 436 18.68 8.09 4.74
CA VAL A 436 19.55 7.70 5.86
C VAL A 436 20.97 8.15 5.50
N ILE A 437 21.59 8.92 6.38
CA ILE A 437 22.94 9.47 6.19
C ILE A 437 23.98 8.49 6.76
N GLN A 438 25.02 8.17 5.97
CA GLN A 438 26.14 7.33 6.39
C GLN A 438 27.48 8.06 6.14
N GLU A 439 28.59 7.61 6.72
CA GLU A 439 29.89 8.26 6.53
C GLU A 439 30.33 8.34 5.05
N ASP A 440 30.04 7.29 4.27
CA ASP A 440 30.50 7.11 2.88
C ASP A 440 29.44 7.41 1.82
N GLY A 441 28.26 7.92 2.23
CA GLY A 441 27.16 8.22 1.31
C GLY A 441 25.80 8.22 2.01
N PHE A 442 24.75 7.92 1.27
CA PHE A 442 23.39 7.92 1.82
C PHE A 442 22.51 6.87 1.17
N ILE A 443 21.52 6.39 1.94
CA ILE A 443 20.59 5.34 1.55
C ILE A 443 19.18 5.93 1.45
N PHE A 444 18.47 5.64 0.36
CA PHE A 444 17.11 6.15 0.16
C PHE A 444 16.24 5.18 -0.64
N TYR A 445 14.92 5.35 -0.50
CA TYR A 445 13.94 4.58 -1.26
C TYR A 445 13.56 5.30 -2.56
N HIS A 446 13.56 4.58 -3.69
CA HIS A 446 13.05 5.08 -4.95
C HIS A 446 12.45 3.96 -5.81
N ASN A 447 11.26 4.19 -6.37
CA ASN A 447 10.63 3.33 -7.38
C ASN A 447 10.73 1.82 -7.09
N LEU A 448 10.17 1.40 -5.95
CA LEU A 448 10.13 0.01 -5.50
C LEU A 448 11.51 -0.60 -5.22
N SER A 449 12.52 0.22 -4.92
CA SER A 449 13.86 -0.25 -4.55
C SER A 449 14.51 0.70 -3.55
N VAL A 450 15.48 0.19 -2.79
CA VAL A 450 16.36 0.99 -1.94
C VAL A 450 17.71 1.11 -2.63
N TYR A 451 18.27 2.31 -2.63
CA TYR A 451 19.54 2.65 -3.25
C TYR A 451 20.52 3.15 -2.20
N LYS A 452 21.81 2.89 -2.41
CA LYS A 452 22.91 3.63 -1.78
C LYS A 452 23.70 4.36 -2.85
N LEU A 453 23.89 5.66 -2.65
CA LEU A 453 24.78 6.47 -3.48
C LEU A 453 25.97 6.96 -2.66
N ASP A 454 27.09 7.23 -3.34
CA ASP A 454 28.16 8.05 -2.78
C ASP A 454 27.78 9.54 -2.76
N TRP A 455 28.62 10.38 -2.16
CA TRP A 455 28.39 11.82 -2.05
C TRP A 455 28.40 12.54 -3.41
N GLU A 456 29.04 11.93 -4.42
CA GLU A 456 29.06 12.40 -5.81
C GLU A 456 27.82 12.00 -6.62
N GLY A 457 26.89 11.22 -6.04
CA GLY A 457 25.64 10.79 -6.67
C GLY A 457 25.76 9.50 -7.50
N ASN A 458 26.88 8.77 -7.42
CA ASN A 458 27.05 7.49 -8.11
C ASN A 458 26.45 6.34 -7.30
N GLU A 459 25.82 5.39 -8.00
CA GLU A 459 25.24 4.20 -7.38
C GLU A 459 26.31 3.24 -6.85
N ILE A 460 26.29 2.99 -5.54
CA ILE A 460 27.10 1.97 -4.86
C ILE A 460 26.41 0.62 -4.95
N TRP A 461 25.13 0.58 -4.55
CA TRP A 461 24.30 -0.62 -4.68
C TRP A 461 22.81 -0.27 -4.82
N LYS A 462 22.04 -1.24 -5.32
CA LYS A 462 20.59 -1.23 -5.40
C LYS A 462 20.03 -2.54 -4.83
N SER A 463 18.98 -2.45 -4.01
CA SER A 463 18.27 -3.62 -3.49
C SER A 463 17.45 -4.34 -4.57
N ASN A 464 16.99 -5.55 -4.25
CA ASN A 464 15.87 -6.17 -4.97
C ASN A 464 14.58 -5.34 -4.81
N ASP A 465 13.57 -5.65 -5.61
CA ASP A 465 12.28 -4.96 -5.56
C ASP A 465 11.65 -5.09 -4.15
N VAL A 466 11.32 -3.94 -3.55
CA VAL A 466 10.56 -3.79 -2.31
C VAL A 466 9.21 -3.16 -2.63
N ASN A 467 8.20 -3.28 -1.75
CA ASN A 467 6.96 -2.53 -1.96
C ASN A 467 7.18 -1.03 -1.73
N TYR A 468 6.15 -0.24 -2.04
CA TYR A 468 6.16 1.20 -1.83
C TYR A 468 6.47 1.55 -0.38
N ILE A 469 7.52 2.34 -0.12
CA ILE A 469 7.88 2.86 1.22
C ILE A 469 7.51 4.34 1.22
N LYS A 470 6.71 4.75 2.20
CA LYS A 470 6.25 6.15 2.32
C LYS A 470 6.84 6.88 3.51
N GLY A 471 7.01 6.18 4.64
CA GLY A 471 7.70 6.72 5.81
C GLY A 471 9.21 6.79 5.64
N ASP A 472 9.88 7.47 6.56
CA ASP A 472 11.33 7.50 6.62
C ASP A 472 11.89 6.14 7.06
N MET A 473 13.09 5.83 6.62
CA MET A 473 13.81 4.61 7.02
C MET A 473 14.69 4.92 8.22
N THR A 474 15.10 3.90 8.97
CA THR A 474 16.06 4.05 10.08
C THR A 474 17.16 3.02 9.94
N GLU A 475 18.41 3.43 10.13
CA GLU A 475 19.55 2.54 10.22
C GLU A 475 19.94 2.31 11.68
N ALA A 476 20.21 1.05 12.04
CA ALA A 476 20.70 0.70 13.35
C ALA A 476 21.53 -0.59 13.27
N GLY A 477 22.79 -0.55 13.72
CA GLY A 477 23.67 -1.72 13.78
C GLY A 477 23.97 -2.38 12.42
N GLY A 478 24.04 -1.61 11.33
CA GLY A 478 24.27 -2.08 9.96
C GLY A 478 23.02 -2.60 9.25
N ILE A 479 21.82 -2.34 9.80
CA ILE A 479 20.54 -2.80 9.27
C ILE A 479 19.62 -1.60 9.03
N ILE A 480 19.03 -1.55 7.83
CA ILE A 480 17.98 -0.60 7.46
C ILE A 480 16.62 -1.20 7.79
N TYR A 481 15.82 -0.47 8.55
CA TYR A 481 14.44 -0.80 8.92
C TYR A 481 13.49 0.14 8.19
N ALA A 482 12.48 -0.40 7.52
CA ALA A 482 11.49 0.39 6.80
C ALA A 482 10.10 -0.23 6.82
N MET A 483 9.07 0.61 6.82
CA MET A 483 7.68 0.20 6.70
C MET A 483 7.20 0.27 5.25
N GLU A 484 6.74 -0.86 4.72
CA GLU A 484 6.06 -0.90 3.43
C GLU A 484 4.62 -0.37 3.57
N PHE A 485 4.30 0.63 2.75
CA PHE A 485 2.98 1.23 2.60
C PHE A 485 2.02 0.28 1.86
N SER A 486 1.48 -0.68 2.61
CA SER A 486 0.53 -1.69 2.14
C SER A 486 -0.52 -1.96 3.21
N ALA A 487 -1.68 -2.48 2.82
CA ALA A 487 -2.72 -2.88 3.77
C ALA A 487 -2.18 -3.94 4.73
N GLY A 488 -2.03 -3.54 5.99
CA GLY A 488 -1.46 -4.32 7.08
C GLY A 488 -0.11 -3.82 7.59
N GLY A 489 0.69 -3.20 6.71
CA GLY A 489 2.05 -2.77 7.01
C GLY A 489 3.00 -3.97 7.14
N SER A 490 4.06 -3.99 6.33
CA SER A 490 5.14 -4.97 6.50
C SER A 490 6.41 -4.24 6.91
N LEU A 491 7.07 -4.73 7.97
CA LEU A 491 8.40 -4.27 8.34
C LEU A 491 9.41 -5.06 7.51
N ILE A 492 10.26 -4.35 6.78
CA ILE A 492 11.37 -4.92 6.03
C ILE A 492 12.69 -4.52 6.66
N THR A 493 13.65 -5.44 6.61
CA THR A 493 15.03 -5.20 7.01
C THR A 493 15.98 -5.47 5.86
N LEU A 494 16.95 -4.58 5.65
CA LEU A 494 17.99 -4.73 4.64
C LEU A 494 19.36 -4.56 5.28
N ASN A 495 20.36 -5.27 4.76
CA ASN A 495 21.74 -5.02 5.13
C ASN A 495 22.19 -3.67 4.53
N ALA A 496 22.69 -2.75 5.35
CA ALA A 496 23.05 -1.40 4.91
C ALA A 496 24.26 -1.38 3.96
N ASP A 497 25.18 -2.35 4.07
CA ASP A 497 26.37 -2.41 3.21
C ASP A 497 26.08 -2.98 1.82
N SER A 498 25.14 -3.92 1.74
CA SER A 498 24.91 -4.70 0.51
C SER A 498 23.55 -4.48 -0.15
N GLY A 499 22.61 -3.80 0.52
CA GLY A 499 21.23 -3.64 0.07
C GLY A 499 20.41 -4.93 0.02
N LYS A 500 20.91 -6.02 0.60
CA LYS A 500 20.23 -7.32 0.54
C LYS A 500 19.14 -7.35 1.60
N ILE A 501 17.92 -7.72 1.18
CA ILE A 501 16.81 -7.95 2.11
C ILE A 501 17.20 -9.09 3.05
N ILE A 502 17.17 -8.80 4.35
CA ILE A 502 17.43 -9.75 5.43
C ILE A 502 16.14 -10.48 5.74
N GLN A 503 15.09 -9.75 6.13
CA GLN A 503 13.79 -10.28 6.51
C GLN A 503 12.66 -9.32 6.14
N LYS A 504 11.46 -9.91 5.96
CA LYS A 504 10.21 -9.20 5.80
C LYS A 504 9.16 -9.86 6.67
N ILE A 505 8.49 -9.08 7.51
CA ILE A 505 7.41 -9.57 8.35
C ILE A 505 6.16 -8.73 8.17
N VAL A 506 5.01 -9.40 8.14
CA VAL A 506 3.71 -8.74 8.26
C VAL A 506 3.45 -8.51 9.74
N VAL A 507 3.05 -7.30 10.09
CA VAL A 507 2.83 -6.90 11.47
C VAL A 507 1.36 -7.06 11.81
N GLU A 508 1.06 -7.94 12.75
CA GLU A 508 -0.31 -8.23 13.22
C GLU A 508 -0.49 -7.79 14.68
N PRO A 509 -1.70 -7.37 15.10
CA PRO A 509 -2.96 -7.30 14.33
C PRO A 509 -3.04 -6.08 13.41
N TYR A 510 -3.74 -6.17 12.27
CA TYR A 510 -3.98 -5.04 11.39
C TYR A 510 -5.40 -5.04 10.79
N THR A 511 -5.84 -3.91 10.21
CA THR A 511 -7.09 -3.84 9.43
C THR A 511 -6.78 -3.74 7.94
N THR A 512 -7.72 -4.14 7.07
CA THR A 512 -7.55 -4.07 5.61
C THR A 512 -7.37 -2.64 5.07
N THR A 513 -7.55 -1.63 5.92
CA THR A 513 -7.36 -0.21 5.62
C THR A 513 -6.22 0.42 6.42
N SER A 514 -5.47 -0.36 7.20
CA SER A 514 -4.32 0.13 7.96
C SER A 514 -3.09 0.18 7.07
N TYR A 515 -2.59 1.38 6.78
CA TYR A 515 -1.28 1.60 6.15
C TYR A 515 -0.30 2.08 7.22
N SER A 516 0.99 2.15 6.91
CA SER A 516 1.97 2.72 7.84
C SER A 516 2.85 3.71 7.08
N MET A 517 2.96 4.90 7.65
CA MET A 517 3.82 6.00 7.17
C MET A 517 4.87 6.38 8.22
N VAL A 518 4.96 5.62 9.32
CA VAL A 518 5.77 5.95 10.49
C VAL A 518 7.20 5.44 10.31
N GLN A 519 8.16 6.28 10.70
CA GLN A 519 9.57 5.89 10.79
C GLN A 519 9.77 4.85 11.90
N PRO A 520 10.41 3.70 11.64
CA PRO A 520 10.75 2.74 12.70
C PRO A 520 11.73 3.32 13.71
N THR A 521 11.42 3.18 15.00
CA THR A 521 12.31 3.57 16.10
C THR A 521 13.01 2.33 16.63
N VAL A 522 14.35 2.30 16.57
CA VAL A 522 15.13 1.08 16.85
C VAL A 522 16.06 1.32 18.04
N ILE A 523 15.79 0.66 19.17
CA ILE A 523 16.51 0.84 20.44
C ILE A 523 16.55 -0.49 21.22
N ASP A 524 17.71 -0.84 21.79
CA ASP A 524 17.90 -1.94 22.75
C ASP A 524 17.37 -3.31 22.28
N GLY A 525 17.62 -3.68 21.03
CA GLY A 525 17.16 -4.93 20.45
C GLY A 525 15.67 -4.96 20.12
N LYS A 526 15.01 -3.80 20.08
CA LYS A 526 13.57 -3.65 19.82
C LYS A 526 13.31 -2.63 18.71
N VAL A 527 12.23 -2.86 17.97
CA VAL A 527 11.75 -1.97 16.91
C VAL A 527 10.32 -1.55 17.23
N TYR A 528 10.09 -0.25 17.34
CA TYR A 528 8.78 0.34 17.55
C TYR A 528 8.26 0.94 16.26
N ILE A 529 7.02 0.59 15.91
CA ILE A 529 6.35 1.05 14.69
C ILE A 529 4.87 1.29 14.99
N ALA A 530 4.21 2.07 14.13
CA ALA A 530 2.78 2.30 14.22
C ALA A 530 2.11 2.34 12.85
N ASN A 531 0.77 2.38 12.83
CA ASN A 531 -0.01 2.37 11.61
C ASN A 531 -1.32 3.18 11.71
N ASP A 532 -1.93 3.42 10.56
CA ASP A 532 -3.15 4.21 10.41
C ASP A 532 -4.40 3.50 11.00
N GLY A 533 -4.26 2.25 11.41
CA GLY A 533 -5.28 1.54 12.18
C GLY A 533 -5.35 1.94 13.65
N GLY A 534 -4.44 2.79 14.12
CA GLY A 534 -4.37 3.18 15.53
C GLY A 534 -3.64 2.15 16.39
N PHE A 535 -2.67 1.44 15.83
CA PHE A 535 -1.87 0.44 16.56
C PHE A 535 -0.42 0.87 16.65
N VAL A 536 0.17 0.68 17.83
CA VAL A 536 1.62 0.72 18.07
C VAL A 536 2.10 -0.71 18.35
N TYR A 537 3.26 -1.08 17.84
CA TYR A 537 3.84 -2.40 18.01
C TYR A 537 5.27 -2.30 18.51
N CYS A 538 5.66 -3.27 19.33
CA CYS A 538 7.06 -3.57 19.64
C CYS A 538 7.43 -4.92 19.06
N ILE A 539 8.41 -4.92 18.16
CA ILE A 539 8.99 -6.13 17.60
C ILE A 539 10.33 -6.35 18.27
N ASP A 540 10.48 -7.50 18.91
CA ASP A 540 11.68 -7.91 19.63
C ASP A 540 12.03 -9.36 19.29
N ALA A 541 12.92 -9.99 20.06
CA ALA A 541 13.31 -11.38 19.87
C ALA A 541 12.40 -12.41 20.60
N SER A 542 11.29 -11.98 21.21
CA SER A 542 10.44 -12.83 22.05
C SER A 542 9.46 -13.71 21.25
N GLY A 543 9.11 -13.30 20.04
CA GLY A 543 8.26 -14.04 19.13
C GLY A 543 8.97 -15.24 18.50
N SER A 544 8.27 -15.92 17.59
CA SER A 544 8.94 -16.90 16.72
C SER A 544 9.56 -16.16 15.54
N PRO A 545 10.77 -16.54 15.08
CA PRO A 545 11.25 -16.03 13.81
C PRO A 545 10.17 -16.30 12.76
N PRO A 546 9.94 -15.37 11.82
CA PRO A 546 9.06 -15.64 10.71
C PRO A 546 9.50 -16.97 10.09
N PRO A 547 8.56 -17.77 9.55
CA PRO A 547 8.95 -18.87 8.68
C PRO A 547 10.04 -18.33 7.75
N ALA A 548 11.18 -19.04 7.67
CA ALA A 548 12.33 -18.59 6.90
C ALA A 548 11.80 -17.96 5.61
N ALA A 549 12.22 -16.73 5.33
CA ALA A 549 11.83 -16.05 4.11
C ALA A 549 12.23 -16.96 2.95
N ASP A 550 11.30 -17.80 2.52
CA ASP A 550 11.18 -18.06 1.11
C ASP A 550 11.13 -16.65 0.54
N ASP A 551 12.09 -16.33 -0.33
CA ASP A 551 12.17 -15.15 -1.20
C ASP A 551 10.87 -14.92 -2.01
N ASP A 552 9.87 -15.75 -1.75
CA ASP A 552 8.52 -15.69 -2.19
C ASP A 552 7.69 -14.90 -1.17
N SER A 553 7.54 -13.58 -1.41
CA SER A 553 6.14 -13.16 -1.59
C SER A 553 5.49 -14.24 -2.46
N PRO A 554 4.28 -14.76 -2.22
CA PRO A 554 3.76 -15.83 -3.06
C PRO A 554 3.37 -15.29 -4.46
N THR A 555 4.30 -14.66 -5.18
CA THR A 555 4.68 -15.03 -6.53
C THR A 555 5.45 -16.35 -6.51
N TYR A 556 4.80 -17.44 -6.09
CA TYR A 556 5.24 -18.74 -6.57
C TYR A 556 5.00 -18.74 -8.07
N GLY A 557 6.03 -18.42 -8.87
CA GLY A 557 5.97 -18.61 -10.30
C GLY A 557 5.63 -20.08 -10.64
N PHE A 558 5.63 -20.42 -11.92
CA PHE A 558 5.40 -21.81 -12.35
C PHE A 558 6.48 -22.81 -11.92
N ASN A 559 7.42 -22.42 -11.04
CA ASN A 559 8.55 -23.21 -10.56
C ASN A 559 8.14 -24.36 -9.63
N HIS A 560 6.97 -24.30 -8.98
CA HIS A 560 6.50 -25.39 -8.14
C HIS A 560 6.08 -26.63 -8.96
N TRP A 561 6.51 -27.83 -8.54
CA TRP A 561 6.34 -29.08 -9.30
C TRP A 561 4.89 -29.43 -9.65
N SER A 562 3.92 -28.95 -8.85
CA SER A 562 2.49 -29.16 -9.07
C SER A 562 2.03 -28.63 -10.43
N TRP A 563 2.64 -27.56 -10.94
CA TRP A 563 2.29 -26.97 -12.23
C TRP A 563 2.63 -27.91 -13.39
N TYR A 564 3.83 -28.49 -13.40
CA TYR A 564 4.24 -29.45 -14.43
C TYR A 564 3.37 -30.71 -14.40
N LEU A 565 3.04 -31.22 -13.21
CA LEU A 565 2.14 -32.37 -13.08
C LEU A 565 0.76 -32.07 -13.69
N ILE A 566 0.23 -30.87 -13.45
CA ILE A 566 -1.10 -30.49 -13.96
C ILE A 566 -1.09 -30.29 -15.46
N PHE A 567 -0.07 -29.66 -16.03
CA PHE A 567 0.07 -29.58 -17.48
C PHE A 567 0.18 -30.98 -18.12
N ALA A 568 0.89 -31.91 -17.47
CA ALA A 568 0.95 -33.30 -17.92
C ALA A 568 -0.43 -34.00 -17.84
N ILE A 569 -1.19 -33.79 -16.77
CA ILE A 569 -2.56 -34.33 -16.62
C ILE A 569 -3.48 -33.77 -17.70
N ILE A 570 -3.43 -32.45 -17.97
CA ILE A 570 -4.22 -31.80 -19.01
C ILE A 570 -3.89 -32.41 -20.38
N ALA A 571 -2.61 -32.53 -20.72
CA ALA A 571 -2.17 -33.13 -21.98
C ALA A 571 -2.62 -34.59 -22.11
N ALA A 572 -2.44 -35.40 -21.05
CA ALA A 572 -2.84 -36.80 -21.02
C ALA A 572 -4.36 -36.96 -21.21
N MET A 573 -5.17 -36.12 -20.56
CA MET A 573 -6.62 -36.13 -20.69
C MET A 573 -7.10 -35.73 -22.08
N ILE A 574 -6.45 -34.75 -22.72
CA ILE A 574 -6.76 -34.37 -24.11
C ILE A 574 -6.44 -35.54 -25.06
N ILE A 575 -5.28 -36.17 -24.90
CA ILE A 575 -4.88 -37.35 -25.68
C ILE A 575 -5.87 -38.49 -25.47
N LEU A 576 -6.26 -38.75 -24.21
CA LEU A 576 -7.25 -39.78 -23.86
C LEU A 576 -8.61 -39.52 -24.51
N LEU A 577 -9.10 -38.27 -24.47
CA LEU A 577 -10.36 -37.91 -25.14
C LEU A 577 -10.28 -38.15 -26.66
N VAL A 578 -9.19 -37.70 -27.30
CA VAL A 578 -8.99 -37.90 -28.75
C VAL A 578 -8.93 -39.39 -29.08
N TYR A 579 -8.23 -40.19 -28.27
CA TYR A 579 -8.16 -41.64 -28.42
C TYR A 579 -9.54 -42.29 -28.30
N LEU A 580 -10.31 -41.96 -27.25
CA LEU A 580 -11.65 -42.48 -27.01
C LEU A 580 -12.64 -42.11 -28.12
N LEU A 581 -12.52 -40.92 -28.72
CA LEU A 581 -13.40 -40.46 -29.78
C LEU A 581 -13.05 -41.02 -31.17
N LYS A 582 -11.76 -41.27 -31.45
CA LYS A 582 -11.27 -41.61 -32.80
C LYS A 582 -10.90 -43.07 -32.99
N TYR A 583 -10.34 -43.72 -31.97
CA TYR A 583 -9.72 -45.04 -32.09
C TYR A 583 -10.43 -46.13 -31.31
N HIS A 584 -11.36 -45.78 -30.41
CA HIS A 584 -12.12 -46.80 -29.70
C HIS A 584 -13.11 -47.48 -30.64
N ASP A 585 -12.96 -48.80 -30.77
CA ASP A 585 -13.84 -49.62 -31.60
C ASP A 585 -15.31 -49.57 -31.12
N ASP A 586 -16.14 -48.92 -31.92
CA ASP A 586 -17.59 -48.81 -31.73
C ASP A 586 -18.37 -49.68 -32.75
N SER A 587 -17.70 -50.58 -33.48
CA SER A 587 -18.24 -51.32 -34.64
C SER A 587 -19.44 -52.24 -34.35
N GLY A 588 -19.85 -52.43 -33.09
CA GLY A 588 -21.01 -53.21 -32.67
C GLY A 588 -22.14 -52.45 -31.97
N LEU A 589 -22.07 -51.12 -31.82
CA LEU A 589 -23.04 -50.31 -31.07
C LEU A 589 -24.11 -49.68 -31.97
N SER A 590 -25.37 -49.65 -31.49
CA SER A 590 -26.42 -48.88 -32.15
C SER A 590 -26.10 -47.38 -32.14
N GLU A 591 -26.59 -46.62 -33.11
CA GLU A 591 -26.29 -45.20 -33.25
C GLU A 591 -26.63 -44.40 -31.98
N VAL A 592 -27.74 -44.75 -31.32
CA VAL A 592 -28.16 -44.15 -30.04
C VAL A 592 -27.19 -44.48 -28.92
N LYS A 593 -26.73 -45.73 -28.80
CA LYS A 593 -25.75 -46.12 -27.78
C LYS A 593 -24.41 -45.43 -28.03
N ARG A 594 -23.97 -45.31 -29.28
CA ARG A 594 -22.76 -44.58 -29.67
C ARG A 594 -22.82 -43.10 -29.28
N LYS A 595 -23.93 -42.40 -29.57
CA LYS A 595 -24.14 -40.99 -29.19
C LYS A 595 -24.15 -40.80 -27.67
N LYS A 596 -24.84 -41.66 -26.91
CA LYS A 596 -24.82 -41.65 -25.44
C LYS A 596 -23.43 -41.92 -24.87
N ARG A 597 -22.66 -42.83 -25.47
CA ARG A 597 -21.30 -43.14 -25.03
C ARG A 597 -20.36 -41.96 -25.25
N ARG A 598 -20.41 -41.31 -26.41
CA ARG A 598 -19.65 -40.08 -26.69
C ARG A 598 -20.02 -38.94 -25.73
N PHE A 599 -21.31 -38.78 -25.42
CA PHE A 599 -21.75 -37.84 -24.38
C PHE A 599 -21.05 -38.10 -23.05
N VAL A 600 -21.03 -39.35 -22.58
CA VAL A 600 -20.38 -39.70 -21.31
C VAL A 600 -18.90 -39.34 -21.34
N TYR A 601 -18.18 -39.64 -22.42
CA TYR A 601 -16.75 -39.26 -22.52
C TYR A 601 -16.52 -37.76 -22.44
N ILE A 602 -17.33 -36.97 -23.13
CA ILE A 602 -17.21 -35.51 -23.15
C ILE A 602 -17.64 -34.90 -21.81
N ALA A 603 -18.71 -35.41 -21.20
CA ALA A 603 -19.17 -34.97 -19.90
C ALA A 603 -18.12 -35.24 -18.81
N VAL A 604 -17.52 -36.44 -18.80
CA VAL A 604 -16.45 -36.79 -17.85
C VAL A 604 -15.23 -35.91 -18.09
N PHE A 605 -14.76 -35.79 -19.34
CA PHE A 605 -13.62 -34.94 -19.68
C PHE A 605 -13.84 -33.49 -19.27
N GLY A 606 -14.97 -32.91 -19.66
CA GLY A 606 -15.31 -31.52 -19.35
C GLY A 606 -15.45 -31.28 -17.85
N THR A 607 -16.02 -32.23 -17.10
CA THR A 607 -16.16 -32.10 -15.64
C THR A 607 -14.79 -32.09 -14.96
N VAL A 608 -13.91 -33.03 -15.32
CA VAL A 608 -12.55 -33.10 -14.78
C VAL A 608 -11.76 -31.83 -15.14
N MET A 609 -11.85 -31.36 -16.38
CA MET A 609 -11.18 -30.13 -16.81
C MET A 609 -11.71 -28.89 -16.10
N SER A 610 -13.01 -28.78 -15.88
CA SER A 610 -13.59 -27.68 -15.10
C SER A 610 -13.13 -27.68 -13.65
N ILE A 611 -12.98 -28.86 -13.02
CA ILE A 611 -12.44 -28.97 -11.65
C ILE A 611 -10.97 -28.52 -11.62
N ILE A 612 -10.16 -28.97 -12.57
CA ILE A 612 -8.75 -28.55 -12.68
C ILE A 612 -8.67 -27.03 -12.89
N ALA A 613 -9.45 -26.49 -13.82
CA ALA A 613 -9.50 -25.06 -14.09
C ALA A 613 -9.99 -24.26 -12.87
N PHE A 614 -10.93 -24.78 -12.09
CA PHE A 614 -11.38 -24.14 -10.85
C PHE A 614 -10.23 -23.98 -9.84
N PHE A 615 -9.46 -25.04 -9.58
CA PHE A 615 -8.32 -24.96 -8.68
C PHE A 615 -7.18 -24.08 -9.21
N ILE A 616 -6.93 -24.10 -10.52
CA ILE A 616 -5.97 -23.16 -11.15
C ILE A 616 -6.45 -21.72 -10.98
N SER A 617 -7.75 -21.47 -11.18
CA SER A 617 -8.36 -20.15 -11.00
C SER A 617 -8.23 -19.63 -9.56
N LEU A 618 -8.30 -20.52 -8.57
CA LEU A 618 -8.04 -20.17 -7.17
C LEU A 618 -6.56 -19.99 -6.86
N SER A 619 -5.66 -20.50 -7.70
CA SER A 619 -4.22 -20.45 -7.47
C SER A 619 -3.54 -19.28 -8.17
N ILE A 620 -4.16 -18.70 -9.19
CA ILE A 620 -3.63 -17.58 -9.98
C ILE A 620 -4.48 -16.33 -9.73
N SER A 621 -3.85 -15.18 -9.47
CA SER A 621 -4.52 -13.87 -9.41
C SER A 621 -3.57 -12.76 -9.85
N SER A 622 -4.10 -11.55 -10.09
CA SER A 622 -3.28 -10.34 -10.29
C SER A 622 -2.34 -10.06 -9.12
N GLY A 623 -2.72 -10.45 -7.90
CA GLY A 623 -1.91 -10.32 -6.69
C GLY A 623 -0.95 -11.49 -6.41
N GLY A 624 -0.70 -12.40 -7.35
CA GLY A 624 0.29 -13.49 -7.18
C GLY A 624 -0.20 -14.88 -7.59
N ILE A 625 0.76 -15.80 -7.74
CA ILE A 625 0.55 -17.21 -8.09
C ILE A 625 0.95 -18.06 -6.87
N MET A 626 0.11 -19.02 -6.48
CA MET A 626 0.38 -19.94 -5.36
C MET A 626 0.31 -21.40 -5.81
N PRO A 627 0.94 -22.35 -5.08
CA PRO A 627 0.78 -23.76 -5.31
C PRO A 627 -0.67 -24.18 -5.17
N ILE A 628 -1.08 -25.12 -6.02
CA ILE A 628 -2.46 -25.61 -6.05
C ILE A 628 -2.82 -26.40 -4.78
N SER A 629 -1.83 -27.03 -4.14
CA SER A 629 -2.00 -27.64 -2.82
C SER A 629 -2.46 -26.62 -1.80
N ASP A 630 -1.82 -25.45 -1.79
CA ASP A 630 -2.00 -24.44 -0.75
C ASP A 630 -3.29 -23.68 -0.98
N ALA A 631 -3.63 -23.44 -2.25
CA ALA A 631 -4.95 -22.94 -2.63
C ALA A 631 -6.07 -23.88 -2.18
N ALA A 632 -5.90 -25.20 -2.32
CA ALA A 632 -6.89 -26.18 -1.91
C ALA A 632 -7.03 -26.26 -0.38
N VAL A 633 -5.91 -26.28 0.36
CA VAL A 633 -5.91 -26.28 1.84
C VAL A 633 -6.55 -25.01 2.37
N SER A 634 -6.17 -23.85 1.82
CA SER A 634 -6.69 -22.55 2.23
C SER A 634 -8.17 -22.37 1.87
N LEU A 635 -8.65 -22.94 0.77
CA LEU A 635 -10.09 -23.00 0.47
C LEU A 635 -10.86 -23.81 1.53
N VAL A 636 -10.37 -25.01 1.88
CA VAL A 636 -11.03 -25.85 2.88
C VAL A 636 -11.01 -25.17 4.25
N SER A 637 -9.86 -24.61 4.64
CA SER A 637 -9.69 -23.89 5.90
C SER A 637 -10.59 -22.66 5.98
N SER A 638 -10.63 -21.84 4.92
CA SER A 638 -11.48 -20.63 4.90
C SER A 638 -12.97 -20.94 5.02
N ILE A 639 -13.46 -21.98 4.35
CA ILE A 639 -14.87 -22.41 4.48
C ILE A 639 -15.15 -22.90 5.90
N GLN A 640 -14.26 -23.73 6.46
CA GLN A 640 -14.43 -24.29 7.80
C GLN A 640 -14.45 -23.20 8.87
N LYS A 641 -13.49 -22.27 8.84
CA LYS A 641 -13.41 -21.14 9.78
C LYS A 641 -14.60 -20.20 9.64
N THR A 642 -15.02 -19.89 8.42
CA THR A 642 -16.20 -19.04 8.19
C THR A 642 -17.47 -19.67 8.77
N LEU A 643 -17.64 -20.99 8.65
CA LEU A 643 -18.77 -21.71 9.27
C LEU A 643 -18.71 -21.73 10.80
N ASN A 644 -17.51 -21.73 11.37
CA ASN A 644 -17.28 -21.74 12.82
C ASN A 644 -17.27 -20.32 13.44
N GLY A 645 -17.16 -19.27 12.62
CA GLY A 645 -17.02 -17.88 13.09
C GLY A 645 -15.59 -17.51 13.51
N ASP A 646 -14.59 -18.30 13.12
CA ASP A 646 -13.17 -18.05 13.41
C ASP A 646 -12.58 -17.01 12.45
N PRO A 647 -11.60 -16.19 12.88
CA PRO A 647 -10.93 -15.23 12.01
C PRO A 647 -10.11 -15.92 10.90
N LEU A 648 -10.14 -15.35 9.70
CA LEU A 648 -9.42 -15.83 8.52
C LEU A 648 -8.01 -15.25 8.47
N ASN A 649 -7.02 -16.08 8.12
CA ASN A 649 -5.66 -15.63 7.80
C ASN A 649 -5.63 -14.95 6.42
N THR A 650 -4.60 -14.16 6.10
CA THR A 650 -4.45 -13.36 4.87
C THR A 650 -4.64 -14.17 3.59
N MET A 651 -4.03 -15.36 3.50
CA MET A 651 -4.21 -16.24 2.34
C MET A 651 -5.66 -16.77 2.22
N GLU A 652 -6.27 -17.12 3.35
CA GLU A 652 -7.65 -17.60 3.43
C GLU A 652 -8.63 -16.50 3.02
N LEU A 653 -8.40 -15.27 3.49
CA LEU A 653 -9.18 -14.09 3.16
C LEU A 653 -9.10 -13.78 1.66
N TYR A 654 -7.90 -13.83 1.07
CA TYR A 654 -7.70 -13.55 -0.35
C TYR A 654 -8.40 -14.60 -1.25
N ILE A 655 -8.29 -15.88 -0.91
CA ILE A 655 -9.01 -16.94 -1.63
C ILE A 655 -10.52 -16.78 -1.48
N TYR A 656 -10.98 -16.55 -0.25
CA TYR A 656 -12.40 -16.53 0.07
C TYR A 656 -13.11 -15.29 -0.50
N ASN A 657 -12.55 -14.09 -0.38
CA ASN A 657 -13.22 -12.85 -0.78
C ASN A 657 -12.92 -12.38 -2.21
N ALA A 658 -11.76 -12.72 -2.78
CA ALA A 658 -11.39 -12.27 -4.13
C ALA A 658 -11.46 -13.39 -5.18
N ARG A 659 -10.81 -14.54 -4.93
CA ARG A 659 -10.66 -15.58 -5.97
C ARG A 659 -11.89 -16.45 -6.15
N LEU A 660 -12.53 -16.85 -5.05
CA LEU A 660 -13.68 -17.76 -5.06
C LEU A 660 -14.94 -17.14 -5.70
N PRO A 661 -15.35 -15.90 -5.37
CA PRO A 661 -16.53 -15.28 -6.00
C PRO A 661 -16.33 -15.11 -7.51
N ARG A 662 -15.13 -14.71 -7.93
CA ARG A 662 -14.74 -14.58 -9.34
C ARG A 662 -14.83 -15.91 -10.08
N ALA A 663 -14.28 -17.00 -9.52
CA ALA A 663 -14.37 -18.33 -10.13
C ALA A 663 -15.83 -18.81 -10.27
N ILE A 664 -16.66 -18.57 -9.25
CA ILE A 664 -18.10 -18.90 -9.26
C ILE A 664 -18.82 -18.08 -10.34
N GLY A 665 -18.52 -16.78 -10.44
CA GLY A 665 -19.05 -15.90 -11.49
C GLY A 665 -18.70 -16.38 -12.89
N ALA A 666 -17.43 -16.75 -13.12
CA ALA A 666 -16.97 -17.29 -14.41
C ALA A 666 -17.72 -18.58 -14.80
N ILE A 667 -17.91 -19.51 -13.85
CA ILE A 667 -18.71 -20.71 -14.09
C ILE A 667 -20.14 -20.35 -14.47
N ALA A 668 -20.79 -19.47 -13.70
CA ALA A 668 -22.19 -19.08 -13.92
C ALA A 668 -22.41 -18.45 -15.30
N VAL A 669 -21.57 -17.50 -15.68
CA VAL A 669 -21.67 -16.80 -16.97
C VAL A 669 -21.36 -17.75 -18.14
N GLY A 670 -20.35 -18.62 -18.00
CA GLY A 670 -20.02 -19.63 -19.00
C GLY A 670 -21.17 -20.60 -19.26
N VAL A 671 -21.84 -21.07 -18.21
CA VAL A 671 -23.03 -21.92 -18.28
C VAL A 671 -24.20 -21.18 -18.94
N GLY A 672 -24.51 -19.98 -18.46
CA GLY A 672 -25.65 -19.20 -18.93
C GLY A 672 -25.57 -18.84 -20.41
N LEU A 673 -24.43 -18.30 -20.86
CA LEU A 673 -24.23 -17.92 -22.26
C LEU A 673 -24.24 -19.14 -23.20
N SER A 674 -23.69 -20.28 -22.76
CA SER A 674 -23.69 -21.51 -23.56
C SER A 674 -25.11 -22.06 -23.74
N ILE A 675 -25.95 -22.04 -22.70
CA ILE A 675 -27.35 -22.49 -22.81
C ILE A 675 -28.21 -21.53 -23.62
N ALA A 676 -28.05 -20.22 -23.42
CA ALA A 676 -28.70 -19.21 -24.27
C ALA A 676 -28.37 -19.46 -25.75
N GLY A 677 -27.09 -19.68 -26.07
CA GLY A 677 -26.63 -20.07 -27.39
C GLY A 677 -27.28 -21.33 -27.94
N CYS A 678 -27.38 -22.40 -27.14
CA CYS A 678 -28.10 -23.62 -27.52
C CYS A 678 -29.56 -23.34 -27.92
N MET A 679 -30.25 -22.51 -27.15
CA MET A 679 -31.66 -22.16 -27.37
C MET A 679 -31.82 -21.34 -28.66
N TYR A 680 -30.99 -20.32 -28.87
CA TYR A 680 -31.03 -19.52 -30.10
C TYR A 680 -30.76 -20.36 -31.34
N GLN A 681 -29.71 -21.19 -31.31
CA GLN A 681 -29.36 -22.05 -32.45
C GLN A 681 -30.48 -23.04 -32.80
N ALA A 682 -31.16 -23.60 -31.78
CA ALA A 682 -32.26 -24.54 -31.99
C ALA A 682 -33.52 -23.87 -32.57
N ILE A 683 -33.88 -22.69 -32.07
CA ILE A 683 -35.10 -21.97 -32.49
C ILE A 683 -34.93 -21.33 -33.87
N ILE A 684 -33.82 -20.62 -34.08
CA ILE A 684 -33.56 -19.94 -35.34
C ILE A 684 -33.20 -20.95 -36.44
N ARG A 685 -32.86 -22.19 -36.06
CA ARG A 685 -32.41 -23.25 -36.98
C ARG A 685 -31.20 -22.80 -37.80
N ASN A 686 -30.33 -22.06 -37.13
CA ASN A 686 -29.08 -21.60 -37.70
C ASN A 686 -27.99 -21.76 -36.63
N PRO A 687 -27.02 -22.66 -36.85
CA PRO A 687 -25.95 -22.92 -35.90
C PRO A 687 -24.95 -21.76 -35.77
N LEU A 688 -25.02 -20.74 -36.64
CA LEU A 688 -24.18 -19.54 -36.62
C LEU A 688 -24.80 -18.41 -35.80
N VAL A 689 -25.93 -18.67 -35.13
CA VAL A 689 -26.58 -17.66 -34.29
C VAL A 689 -25.93 -17.62 -32.92
N ASP A 690 -25.62 -16.39 -32.51
CA ASP A 690 -25.17 -16.04 -31.17
C ASP A 690 -26.19 -15.10 -30.51
N PRO A 691 -26.37 -15.13 -29.16
CA PRO A 691 -27.19 -14.16 -28.45
C PRO A 691 -26.93 -12.70 -28.85
N TYR A 692 -25.70 -12.34 -29.20
CA TYR A 692 -25.30 -11.00 -29.63
C TYR A 692 -26.08 -10.48 -30.82
N ILE A 693 -26.47 -11.38 -31.72
CA ILE A 693 -27.16 -11.02 -32.97
C ILE A 693 -28.54 -10.44 -32.68
N THR A 694 -29.13 -10.71 -31.51
CA THR A 694 -30.45 -10.18 -31.12
C THR A 694 -30.41 -8.77 -30.54
N GLY A 695 -29.24 -8.12 -30.48
CA GLY A 695 -29.09 -6.75 -30.00
C GLY A 695 -29.10 -6.59 -28.47
N VAL A 696 -29.31 -7.67 -27.70
CA VAL A 696 -29.31 -7.66 -26.22
C VAL A 696 -28.01 -7.09 -25.66
N SER A 697 -26.86 -7.57 -26.12
CA SER A 697 -25.55 -7.12 -25.64
C SER A 697 -25.29 -5.65 -25.98
N SER A 698 -25.67 -5.20 -27.19
CA SER A 698 -25.55 -3.80 -27.62
C SER A 698 -26.47 -2.87 -26.80
N GLY A 699 -27.69 -3.31 -26.51
CA GLY A 699 -28.62 -2.57 -25.64
C GLY A 699 -28.10 -2.45 -24.21
N ALA A 700 -27.60 -3.55 -23.65
CA ALA A 700 -27.00 -3.57 -22.32
C ALA A 700 -25.79 -2.63 -22.23
N GLY A 701 -24.88 -2.70 -23.22
CA GLY A 701 -23.73 -1.81 -23.28
C GLY A 701 -24.09 -0.34 -23.41
N CYS A 702 -25.00 0.00 -24.32
CA CYS A 702 -25.40 1.39 -24.51
C CYS A 702 -25.97 2.03 -23.23
N ILE A 703 -26.87 1.35 -22.53
CA ILE A 703 -27.51 1.90 -21.33
C ILE A 703 -26.58 1.82 -20.10
N ALA A 704 -25.72 0.80 -20.00
CA ALA A 704 -24.67 0.76 -18.97
C ALA A 704 -23.69 1.94 -19.11
N VAL A 705 -23.20 2.19 -20.33
CA VAL A 705 -22.31 3.31 -20.62
C VAL A 705 -23.00 4.65 -20.36
N ALA A 706 -24.29 4.78 -20.70
CA ALA A 706 -25.07 5.98 -20.36
C ALA A 706 -25.11 6.20 -18.83
N ALA A 707 -25.36 5.14 -18.06
CA ALA A 707 -25.39 5.22 -16.60
C ALA A 707 -24.03 5.67 -16.03
N MET A 708 -22.93 5.12 -16.55
CA MET A 708 -21.56 5.46 -16.12
C MET A 708 -21.18 6.88 -16.52
N ALA A 709 -21.43 7.27 -17.77
CA ALA A 709 -21.03 8.57 -18.33
C ALA A 709 -21.83 9.73 -17.69
N PHE A 710 -23.12 9.55 -17.44
CA PHE A 710 -24.00 10.64 -16.96
C PHE A 710 -24.35 10.57 -15.47
N ASN A 711 -23.80 9.62 -14.70
CA ASN A 711 -24.15 9.41 -13.28
C ASN A 711 -25.65 9.28 -13.07
N ILE A 712 -26.31 8.43 -13.86
CA ILE A 712 -27.77 8.25 -13.77
C ILE A 712 -28.10 7.63 -12.41
N THR A 713 -28.88 8.35 -11.59
CA THR A 713 -29.41 7.83 -10.33
C THR A 713 -30.75 7.14 -10.56
N LEU A 714 -30.99 6.05 -9.83
CA LEU A 714 -32.28 5.34 -9.84
C LEU A 714 -33.05 5.67 -8.57
N PRO A 715 -34.35 6.05 -8.63
CA PRO A 715 -35.11 6.51 -7.46
C PRO A 715 -35.19 5.53 -6.28
N PHE A 716 -34.93 4.25 -6.52
CA PHE A 716 -35.05 3.16 -5.54
C PHE A 716 -33.69 2.66 -5.02
N LEU A 717 -32.58 3.24 -5.48
CA LEU A 717 -31.22 2.89 -5.08
C LEU A 717 -30.50 4.15 -4.60
N SER A 718 -29.59 4.00 -3.63
CA SER A 718 -28.70 5.09 -3.26
C SER A 718 -27.84 5.50 -4.47
N PRO A 719 -27.50 6.79 -4.64
CA PRO A 719 -26.64 7.27 -5.73
C PRO A 719 -25.31 6.53 -5.87
N ASP A 720 -24.78 6.01 -4.75
CA ASP A 720 -23.50 5.30 -4.68
C ASP A 720 -23.64 3.76 -4.70
N SER A 721 -24.78 3.24 -5.14
CA SER A 721 -25.04 1.80 -5.14
C SER A 721 -24.31 1.07 -6.28
N ASN A 722 -23.56 0.01 -5.94
CA ASN A 722 -22.91 -0.92 -6.88
C ASN A 722 -23.86 -1.62 -7.88
N TYR A 723 -25.18 -1.51 -7.67
CA TYR A 723 -26.20 -2.17 -8.49
C TYR A 723 -26.78 -1.31 -9.62
N ILE A 724 -26.44 -0.02 -9.70
CA ILE A 724 -26.98 0.89 -10.73
C ILE A 724 -26.60 0.39 -12.13
N ILE A 725 -25.33 0.07 -12.35
CA ILE A 725 -24.82 -0.35 -13.67
C ILE A 725 -25.46 -1.69 -14.11
N PRO A 726 -25.48 -2.77 -13.29
CA PRO A 726 -26.15 -4.01 -13.66
C PRO A 726 -27.64 -3.83 -13.97
N VAL A 727 -28.38 -3.05 -13.18
CA VAL A 727 -29.81 -2.81 -13.43
C VAL A 727 -30.02 -2.05 -14.74
N ALA A 728 -29.20 -1.03 -15.00
CA ALA A 728 -29.21 -0.29 -16.26
C ALA A 728 -28.89 -1.19 -17.47
N ALA A 729 -27.90 -2.07 -17.34
CA ALA A 729 -27.52 -3.04 -18.37
C ALA A 729 -28.66 -4.04 -18.67
N ILE A 730 -29.31 -4.59 -17.64
CA ILE A 730 -30.45 -5.50 -17.82
C ILE A 730 -31.61 -4.78 -18.52
N ALA A 731 -31.94 -3.57 -18.08
CA ALA A 731 -33.01 -2.77 -18.68
C ALA A 731 -32.71 -2.47 -20.16
N GLY A 732 -31.48 -2.07 -20.48
CA GLY A 732 -31.04 -1.83 -21.85
C GLY A 732 -31.09 -3.07 -22.74
N GLY A 733 -30.63 -4.21 -22.23
CA GLY A 733 -30.66 -5.47 -22.97
C GLY A 733 -32.08 -5.97 -23.26
N LEU A 734 -32.99 -5.86 -22.28
CA LEU A 734 -34.40 -6.23 -22.45
C LEU A 734 -35.14 -5.27 -23.38
N LEU A 735 -34.82 -3.97 -23.34
CA LEU A 735 -35.39 -2.98 -24.22
C LEU A 735 -34.97 -3.22 -25.68
N ALA A 736 -33.68 -3.50 -25.92
CA ALA A 736 -33.20 -3.87 -27.24
C ALA A 736 -33.87 -5.16 -27.75
N PHE A 737 -33.98 -6.19 -26.90
CA PHE A 737 -34.69 -7.42 -27.26
C PHE A 737 -36.16 -7.17 -27.63
N ALA A 738 -36.87 -6.36 -26.85
CA ALA A 738 -38.27 -6.03 -27.12
C ALA A 738 -38.44 -5.31 -28.46
N ALA A 739 -37.54 -4.38 -28.79
CA ALA A 739 -37.50 -3.71 -30.09
C ALA A 739 -37.24 -4.71 -31.24
N THR A 740 -36.29 -5.62 -31.06
CA THR A 740 -36.00 -6.68 -32.04
C THR A 740 -37.20 -7.59 -32.27
N MET A 741 -37.86 -8.02 -31.19
CA MET A 741 -39.07 -8.85 -31.28
C MET A 741 -40.20 -8.13 -31.99
N PHE A 742 -40.43 -6.86 -31.68
CA PHE A 742 -41.47 -6.06 -32.32
C PHE A 742 -41.26 -5.96 -33.84
N ILE A 743 -40.04 -5.64 -34.27
CA ILE A 743 -39.69 -5.55 -35.70
C ILE A 743 -39.85 -6.91 -36.36
N ALA A 744 -39.27 -7.97 -35.78
CA ALA A 744 -39.29 -9.31 -36.35
C ALA A 744 -40.71 -9.88 -36.50
N GLU A 745 -41.57 -9.68 -35.50
CA GLU A 745 -42.98 -10.12 -35.54
C GLU A 745 -43.79 -9.35 -36.60
N LYS A 746 -43.56 -8.02 -36.74
CA LYS A 746 -44.24 -7.20 -37.75
C LYS A 746 -43.78 -7.53 -39.18
N SER A 747 -42.53 -7.96 -39.35
CA SER A 747 -41.99 -8.40 -40.64
C SER A 747 -42.40 -9.83 -41.04
N GLY A 748 -43.18 -10.54 -40.22
CA GLY A 748 -43.71 -11.87 -40.56
C GLY A 748 -43.26 -13.01 -39.63
N GLY A 749 -42.40 -12.76 -38.64
CA GLY A 749 -42.11 -13.71 -37.56
C GLY A 749 -41.30 -14.96 -37.93
N ASN A 750 -40.66 -15.00 -39.11
CA ASN A 750 -39.78 -16.10 -39.52
C ASN A 750 -38.38 -15.99 -38.92
N SER A 751 -37.63 -17.09 -38.87
CA SER A 751 -36.26 -17.18 -38.34
C SER A 751 -35.30 -16.10 -38.88
N VAL A 752 -35.40 -15.77 -40.18
CA VAL A 752 -34.58 -14.73 -40.83
C VAL A 752 -34.91 -13.33 -40.32
N ASN A 753 -36.18 -13.05 -40.01
CA ASN A 753 -36.61 -11.73 -39.55
C ASN A 753 -36.08 -11.42 -38.14
N TYR A 754 -35.93 -12.44 -37.28
CA TYR A 754 -35.33 -12.26 -35.96
C TYR A 754 -33.86 -11.88 -36.05
N ILE A 755 -33.11 -12.49 -36.98
CA ILE A 755 -31.71 -12.12 -37.24
C ILE A 755 -31.63 -10.67 -37.76
N LEU A 756 -32.41 -10.35 -38.80
CA LEU A 756 -32.36 -9.02 -39.42
C LEU A 756 -32.80 -7.91 -38.46
N GLY A 757 -33.88 -8.13 -37.71
CA GLY A 757 -34.34 -7.20 -36.68
C GLY A 757 -33.32 -6.99 -35.56
N GLY A 758 -32.60 -8.05 -35.19
CA GLY A 758 -31.52 -7.99 -34.20
C GLY A 758 -30.33 -7.16 -34.68
N VAL A 759 -29.90 -7.36 -35.94
CA VAL A 759 -28.82 -6.56 -36.56
C VAL A 759 -29.20 -5.08 -36.65
N ILE A 760 -30.42 -4.76 -37.07
CA ILE A 760 -30.91 -3.37 -37.16
C ILE A 760 -30.87 -2.68 -35.79
N VAL A 761 -31.42 -3.33 -34.77
CA VAL A 761 -31.45 -2.78 -33.40
C VAL A 761 -30.05 -2.70 -32.81
N GLY A 762 -29.22 -3.72 -33.03
CA GLY A 762 -27.82 -3.75 -32.59
C GLY A 762 -27.03 -2.57 -33.13
N PHE A 763 -27.15 -2.25 -34.44
CA PHE A 763 -26.50 -1.07 -35.01
C PHE A 763 -27.01 0.23 -34.39
N ALA A 764 -28.33 0.36 -34.17
CA ALA A 764 -28.89 1.56 -33.55
C ALA A 764 -28.31 1.79 -32.14
N PHE A 765 -28.27 0.77 -31.29
CA PHE A 765 -27.70 0.88 -29.94
C PHE A 765 -26.19 1.10 -29.96
N SER A 766 -25.44 0.42 -30.82
CA SER A 766 -23.99 0.60 -30.94
C SER A 766 -23.61 2.01 -31.40
N SER A 767 -24.38 2.63 -32.31
CA SER A 767 -24.16 4.02 -32.71
C SER A 767 -24.36 4.99 -31.54
N ILE A 768 -25.42 4.80 -30.74
CA ILE A 768 -25.68 5.62 -29.55
C ILE A 768 -24.60 5.38 -28.47
N GLN A 769 -24.22 4.12 -28.25
CA GLN A 769 -23.15 3.74 -27.33
C GLN A 769 -21.85 4.47 -27.68
N THR A 770 -21.50 4.54 -28.97
CA THR A 770 -20.28 5.25 -29.43
C THR A 770 -20.33 6.74 -29.07
N ILE A 771 -21.49 7.38 -29.19
CA ILE A 771 -21.68 8.78 -28.76
C ILE A 771 -21.46 8.91 -27.24
N PHE A 772 -22.05 8.02 -26.43
CA PHE A 772 -21.85 8.06 -24.97
C PHE A 772 -20.40 7.80 -24.55
N VAL A 773 -19.70 6.88 -25.21
CA VAL A 773 -18.26 6.68 -24.99
C VAL A 773 -17.49 7.98 -25.29
N SER A 774 -17.80 8.68 -26.38
CA SER A 774 -17.12 9.94 -26.71
C SER A 774 -17.39 11.08 -25.72
N LEU A 775 -18.47 10.97 -24.92
CA LEU A 775 -18.86 11.95 -23.90
C LEU A 775 -18.40 11.57 -22.48
N ALA A 776 -17.71 10.44 -22.30
CA ALA A 776 -17.37 9.91 -20.98
C ALA A 776 -16.25 10.68 -20.24
N GLY A 777 -15.42 11.46 -20.95
CA GLY A 777 -14.33 12.24 -20.35
C GLY A 777 -13.39 11.39 -19.49
N ASN A 778 -13.25 11.77 -18.21
CA ASN A 778 -12.35 11.10 -17.25
C ASN A 778 -12.77 9.66 -16.89
N LYS A 779 -13.99 9.23 -17.23
CA LYS A 779 -14.51 7.88 -16.95
C LYS A 779 -14.33 6.90 -18.11
N LEU A 780 -13.61 7.30 -19.15
CA LEU A 780 -13.42 6.50 -20.35
C LEU A 780 -12.78 5.14 -20.02
N GLN A 781 -11.83 5.10 -19.10
CA GLN A 781 -11.14 3.87 -18.70
C GLN A 781 -12.12 2.83 -18.14
N ASP A 782 -12.95 3.20 -17.17
CA ASP A 782 -13.95 2.31 -16.56
C ASP A 782 -14.98 1.82 -17.58
N VAL A 783 -15.44 2.74 -18.45
CA VAL A 783 -16.36 2.43 -19.55
C VAL A 783 -15.76 1.37 -20.47
N MET A 784 -14.48 1.51 -20.83
CA MET A 784 -13.79 0.56 -21.71
C MET A 784 -13.58 -0.79 -21.02
N TYR A 785 -13.20 -0.80 -19.73
CA TYR A 785 -13.08 -2.05 -18.96
C TYR A 785 -14.40 -2.82 -18.88
N TRP A 786 -15.51 -2.13 -18.63
CA TRP A 786 -16.83 -2.77 -18.61
C TRP A 786 -17.24 -3.29 -20.01
N LEU A 787 -17.02 -2.50 -21.06
CA LEU A 787 -17.38 -2.89 -22.43
C LEU A 787 -16.58 -4.08 -22.96
N PHE A 788 -15.32 -4.27 -22.53
CA PHE A 788 -14.53 -5.43 -22.94
C PHE A 788 -14.78 -6.68 -22.09
N GLY A 789 -15.46 -6.51 -20.97
CA GLY A 789 -15.85 -7.56 -20.06
C GLY A 789 -14.74 -8.08 -19.16
N SER A 790 -14.99 -8.13 -17.86
CA SER A 790 -14.05 -8.54 -16.83
C SER A 790 -14.78 -9.11 -15.61
N PHE A 791 -14.17 -10.11 -14.95
CA PHE A 791 -14.66 -10.64 -13.68
C PHE A 791 -13.95 -10.01 -12.46
N SER A 792 -13.13 -8.97 -12.66
CA SER A 792 -12.37 -8.30 -11.58
C SER A 792 -13.25 -7.67 -10.51
N THR A 793 -14.45 -7.22 -10.87
CA THR A 793 -15.41 -6.56 -9.95
C THR A 793 -16.37 -7.54 -9.26
N VAL A 794 -16.17 -8.86 -9.44
CA VAL A 794 -17.06 -9.87 -8.85
C VAL A 794 -16.66 -10.15 -7.40
N SER A 795 -17.57 -9.83 -6.47
CA SER A 795 -17.46 -10.06 -5.03
C SER A 795 -18.59 -10.97 -4.54
N TRP A 796 -18.60 -11.37 -3.27
CA TRP A 796 -19.70 -12.17 -2.73
C TRP A 796 -21.07 -11.48 -2.83
N GLU A 797 -21.11 -10.14 -2.81
CA GLU A 797 -22.35 -9.37 -2.89
C GLU A 797 -23.07 -9.54 -4.24
N ASN A 798 -22.31 -9.71 -5.32
CA ASN A 798 -22.86 -9.82 -6.68
C ASN A 798 -22.73 -11.25 -7.27
N ALA A 799 -21.80 -12.08 -6.78
CA ALA A 799 -21.59 -13.44 -7.28
C ALA A 799 -22.86 -14.30 -7.19
N TRP A 800 -23.61 -14.21 -6.07
CA TRP A 800 -24.86 -14.95 -5.91
C TRP A 800 -25.98 -14.46 -6.85
N LEU A 801 -26.01 -13.16 -7.14
CA LEU A 801 -26.97 -12.56 -8.07
C LEU A 801 -26.75 -13.01 -9.52
N ILE A 802 -25.52 -13.40 -9.87
CA ILE A 802 -25.18 -14.00 -11.16
C ILE A 802 -25.43 -15.51 -11.11
N PHE A 803 -24.90 -16.19 -10.09
CA PHE A 803 -24.88 -17.64 -10.00
C PHE A 803 -26.27 -18.26 -9.92
N ILE A 804 -27.13 -17.76 -9.03
CA ILE A 804 -28.45 -18.37 -8.77
C ILE A 804 -29.34 -18.30 -10.03
N PRO A 805 -29.54 -17.14 -10.69
CA PRO A 805 -30.39 -17.06 -11.87
C PRO A 805 -29.77 -17.76 -13.08
N ALA A 806 -28.46 -17.61 -13.31
CA ALA A 806 -27.80 -18.22 -14.46
C ALA A 806 -27.87 -19.75 -14.40
N MET A 807 -27.60 -20.34 -13.22
CA MET A 807 -27.70 -21.78 -13.02
C MET A 807 -29.17 -22.24 -13.04
N GLY A 808 -30.06 -21.54 -12.35
CA GLY A 808 -31.48 -21.88 -12.27
C GLY A 808 -32.16 -21.93 -13.64
N ILE A 809 -32.05 -20.86 -14.43
CA ILE A 809 -32.64 -20.78 -15.77
C ILE A 809 -32.03 -21.83 -16.70
N SER A 810 -30.71 -22.04 -16.62
CA SER A 810 -30.00 -23.03 -17.44
C SER A 810 -30.46 -24.46 -17.17
N LEU A 811 -30.60 -24.84 -15.89
CA LEU A 811 -31.08 -26.16 -15.49
C LEU A 811 -32.56 -26.37 -15.82
N ILE A 812 -33.41 -25.36 -15.59
CA ILE A 812 -34.84 -25.42 -15.93
C ILE A 812 -35.02 -25.57 -17.45
N SER A 813 -34.16 -24.93 -18.26
CA SER A 813 -34.19 -25.02 -19.72
C SER A 813 -34.01 -26.45 -20.25
N LEU A 814 -33.33 -27.33 -19.50
CA LEU A 814 -33.14 -28.74 -19.87
C LEU A 814 -34.46 -29.51 -19.94
N LEU A 815 -35.50 -29.09 -19.22
CA LEU A 815 -36.82 -29.73 -19.24
C LEU A 815 -37.45 -29.69 -20.64
N TRP A 816 -37.14 -28.67 -21.43
CA TRP A 816 -37.66 -28.49 -22.80
C TRP A 816 -36.74 -29.02 -23.90
N ALA A 817 -35.69 -29.78 -23.56
CA ALA A 817 -34.74 -30.29 -24.54
C ALA A 817 -35.39 -31.18 -25.63
N ARG A 818 -36.56 -31.78 -25.35
CA ARG A 818 -37.30 -32.59 -26.33
C ARG A 818 -38.00 -31.71 -27.36
N GLU A 819 -38.59 -30.63 -26.90
CA GLU A 819 -39.33 -29.63 -27.66
C GLU A 819 -38.38 -28.88 -28.59
N PHE A 820 -37.17 -28.55 -28.12
CA PHE A 820 -36.13 -28.01 -28.99
C PHE A 820 -35.76 -28.94 -30.15
N ASN A 821 -35.74 -30.26 -29.96
CA ASN A 821 -35.55 -31.19 -31.07
C ASN A 821 -36.72 -31.19 -32.05
N LEU A 822 -37.95 -31.01 -31.58
CA LEU A 822 -39.12 -30.91 -32.45
C LEU A 822 -39.03 -29.66 -33.34
N VAL A 823 -38.67 -28.51 -32.76
CA VAL A 823 -38.55 -27.25 -33.49
C VAL A 823 -37.48 -27.32 -34.58
N VAL A 824 -36.36 -28.02 -34.33
CA VAL A 824 -35.29 -28.20 -35.32
C VAL A 824 -35.76 -28.96 -36.57
N LEU A 825 -36.73 -29.88 -36.46
CA LEU A 825 -37.29 -30.63 -37.61
C LEU A 825 -38.06 -29.75 -38.60
N GLY A 826 -38.48 -28.56 -38.17
CA GLY A 826 -39.29 -27.65 -38.97
C GLY A 826 -40.60 -27.27 -38.29
N GLU A 827 -41.11 -26.09 -38.64
CA GLU A 827 -42.31 -25.51 -38.02
C GLU A 827 -43.56 -26.34 -38.33
N GLU A 828 -43.71 -26.86 -39.55
CA GLU A 828 -44.85 -27.68 -39.93
C GLU A 828 -44.86 -29.04 -39.21
N GLN A 829 -43.69 -29.70 -39.14
CA GLN A 829 -43.52 -31.00 -38.49
C GLN A 829 -43.76 -30.89 -36.98
N ALA A 830 -43.21 -29.87 -36.33
CA ALA A 830 -43.42 -29.63 -34.91
C ALA A 830 -44.89 -29.33 -34.58
N LYS A 831 -45.58 -28.58 -35.45
CA LYS A 831 -47.01 -28.30 -35.31
C LYS A 831 -47.87 -29.55 -35.45
N GLN A 832 -47.53 -30.46 -36.38
CA GLN A 832 -48.19 -31.75 -36.53
C GLN A 832 -48.01 -32.66 -35.29
N MET A 833 -46.89 -32.53 -34.59
CA MET A 833 -46.61 -33.24 -33.33
C MET A 833 -47.24 -32.59 -32.09
N GLY A 834 -48.06 -31.55 -32.26
CA GLY A 834 -48.85 -30.92 -31.19
C GLY A 834 -48.17 -29.76 -30.46
N LEU A 835 -46.97 -29.33 -30.90
CA LEU A 835 -46.28 -28.19 -30.30
C LEU A 835 -46.77 -26.88 -30.93
N ASN A 836 -47.18 -25.90 -30.11
CA ASN A 836 -47.39 -24.54 -30.59
C ASN A 836 -46.05 -23.83 -30.77
N VAL A 837 -45.46 -23.98 -31.95
CA VAL A 837 -44.11 -23.51 -32.30
C VAL A 837 -43.95 -22.01 -32.08
N ARG A 838 -44.94 -21.20 -32.47
CA ARG A 838 -44.84 -19.74 -32.38
C ARG A 838 -44.78 -19.26 -30.93
N THR A 839 -45.65 -19.77 -30.07
CA THR A 839 -45.65 -19.43 -28.64
C THR A 839 -44.39 -19.97 -27.96
N PHE A 840 -43.99 -21.21 -28.27
CA PHE A 840 -42.79 -21.82 -27.71
C PHE A 840 -41.53 -21.03 -28.07
N ASN A 841 -41.33 -20.70 -29.36
CA ASN A 841 -40.19 -19.92 -29.82
C ASN A 841 -40.12 -18.56 -29.14
N ARG A 842 -41.26 -17.85 -29.03
CA ARG A 842 -41.30 -16.55 -28.37
C ARG A 842 -40.89 -16.63 -26.89
N ILE A 843 -41.46 -17.58 -26.14
CA ILE A 843 -41.14 -17.74 -24.71
C ILE A 843 -39.67 -18.11 -24.53
N MET A 844 -39.15 -19.05 -25.33
CA MET A 844 -37.77 -19.49 -25.19
C MET A 844 -36.77 -18.41 -25.60
N LEU A 845 -37.09 -17.59 -26.61
CA LEU A 845 -36.26 -16.43 -26.95
C LEU A 845 -36.27 -15.37 -25.83
N ILE A 846 -37.40 -15.15 -25.15
CA ILE A 846 -37.47 -14.28 -23.95
C ILE A 846 -36.54 -14.83 -22.86
N ILE A 847 -36.66 -16.11 -22.53
CA ILE A 847 -35.84 -16.76 -21.49
C ILE A 847 -34.35 -16.67 -21.82
N ALA A 848 -33.96 -16.97 -23.06
CA ALA A 848 -32.57 -16.88 -23.51
C ALA A 848 -32.02 -15.45 -23.44
N SER A 849 -32.85 -14.44 -23.73
CA SER A 849 -32.48 -13.03 -23.67
C SER A 849 -32.33 -12.52 -22.24
N VAL A 850 -33.23 -12.92 -21.34
CA VAL A 850 -33.13 -12.64 -19.90
C VAL A 850 -31.87 -13.27 -19.32
N LEU A 851 -31.59 -14.53 -19.66
CA LEU A 851 -30.38 -15.23 -19.23
C LEU A 851 -29.12 -14.52 -19.72
N THR A 852 -29.10 -14.09 -20.98
CA THR A 852 -27.97 -13.33 -21.56
C THR A 852 -27.80 -11.97 -20.87
N ALA A 853 -28.89 -11.23 -20.64
CA ALA A 853 -28.85 -9.94 -19.97
C ALA A 853 -28.29 -10.04 -18.54
N ILE A 854 -28.70 -11.04 -17.77
CA ILE A 854 -28.18 -11.28 -16.41
C ILE A 854 -26.67 -11.59 -16.44
N CYS A 855 -26.23 -12.43 -17.39
CA CYS A 855 -24.82 -12.79 -17.53
C CYS A 855 -23.93 -11.59 -17.89
N VAL A 856 -24.42 -10.70 -18.76
CA VAL A 856 -23.67 -9.53 -19.24
C VAL A 856 -23.70 -8.35 -18.26
N ALA A 857 -24.75 -8.24 -17.43
CA ALA A 857 -24.97 -7.07 -16.58
C ALA A 857 -23.82 -6.76 -15.59
N PHE A 858 -23.21 -7.80 -15.04
CA PHE A 858 -22.19 -7.67 -14.00
C PHE A 858 -20.76 -7.77 -14.54
N VAL A 859 -20.58 -8.54 -15.62
CA VAL A 859 -19.26 -8.91 -16.13
C VAL A 859 -18.96 -8.22 -17.46
N GLY A 860 -19.91 -7.47 -18.01
CA GLY A 860 -19.78 -6.81 -19.29
C GLY A 860 -19.99 -7.76 -20.47
N ILE A 861 -19.57 -7.29 -21.64
CA ILE A 861 -19.90 -7.90 -22.93
C ILE A 861 -18.90 -9.03 -23.25
N ILE A 862 -19.30 -10.29 -23.04
CA ILE A 862 -18.51 -11.49 -23.42
C ILE A 862 -19.07 -12.21 -24.66
N GLY A 863 -18.32 -12.17 -25.78
CA GLY A 863 -18.71 -12.79 -27.05
C GLY A 863 -18.25 -14.25 -27.23
N PHE A 864 -18.73 -14.88 -28.31
CA PHE A 864 -18.34 -16.19 -28.85
C PHE A 864 -18.67 -17.43 -28.00
N VAL A 865 -18.91 -17.31 -26.70
CA VAL A 865 -19.20 -18.47 -25.84
C VAL A 865 -20.51 -19.15 -26.25
N GLY A 866 -21.58 -18.38 -26.48
CA GLY A 866 -22.88 -18.88 -26.94
C GLY A 866 -22.86 -19.46 -28.35
N LEU A 867 -21.87 -19.12 -29.16
CA LEU A 867 -21.71 -19.65 -30.50
C LEU A 867 -20.83 -20.91 -30.52
N VAL A 868 -19.64 -20.83 -29.94
CA VAL A 868 -18.59 -21.86 -30.04
C VAL A 868 -18.96 -23.11 -29.26
N VAL A 869 -19.41 -22.99 -28.01
CA VAL A 869 -19.63 -24.14 -27.12
C VAL A 869 -20.76 -25.04 -27.61
N PRO A 870 -21.99 -24.52 -27.89
CA PRO A 870 -23.08 -25.35 -28.40
C PRO A 870 -22.76 -26.01 -29.73
N HIS A 871 -22.05 -25.30 -30.59
CA HIS A 871 -21.72 -25.79 -31.92
C HIS A 871 -20.64 -26.88 -31.86
N ALA A 872 -19.63 -26.72 -31.00
CA ALA A 872 -18.65 -27.77 -30.70
C ALA A 872 -19.33 -29.03 -30.14
N CYS A 873 -20.29 -28.89 -29.21
CA CYS A 873 -21.08 -30.01 -28.70
C CYS A 873 -21.83 -30.74 -29.83
N ARG A 874 -22.49 -30.00 -30.73
CA ARG A 874 -23.19 -30.57 -31.89
C ARG A 874 -22.24 -31.31 -32.83
N LEU A 875 -21.03 -30.81 -33.04
CA LEU A 875 -20.02 -31.47 -33.86
C LEU A 875 -19.56 -32.81 -33.28
N LEU A 876 -19.35 -32.87 -31.97
CA LEU A 876 -18.81 -34.05 -31.30
C LEU A 876 -19.85 -35.14 -31.08
N MET A 877 -21.10 -34.76 -30.81
CA MET A 877 -22.15 -35.66 -30.31
C MET A 877 -23.38 -35.76 -31.21
N GLY A 878 -23.53 -34.86 -32.19
CA GLY A 878 -24.71 -34.74 -33.06
C GLY A 878 -25.71 -33.68 -32.59
N GLY A 879 -26.79 -33.47 -33.35
CA GLY A 879 -27.76 -32.39 -33.12
C GLY A 879 -28.84 -32.60 -32.05
N ASP A 880 -28.76 -33.67 -31.24
CA ASP A 880 -29.77 -33.96 -30.22
C ASP A 880 -29.61 -33.04 -29.00
N ASN A 881 -30.54 -32.10 -28.80
CA ASN A 881 -30.50 -31.12 -27.72
C ASN A 881 -30.56 -31.75 -26.31
N ARG A 882 -31.05 -32.99 -26.17
CA ARG A 882 -31.03 -33.73 -24.89
C ARG A 882 -29.61 -34.07 -24.44
N LEU A 883 -28.67 -34.17 -25.38
CA LEU A 883 -27.27 -34.42 -25.11
C LEU A 883 -26.45 -33.13 -25.21
N VAL A 884 -26.77 -32.25 -26.17
CA VAL A 884 -26.04 -31.00 -26.40
C VAL A 884 -26.20 -30.03 -25.24
N MET A 885 -27.41 -29.82 -24.71
CA MET A 885 -27.59 -28.82 -23.64
C MET A 885 -26.82 -29.18 -22.36
N PRO A 886 -26.91 -30.41 -21.80
CA PRO A 886 -26.09 -30.76 -20.63
C PRO A 886 -24.58 -30.70 -20.90
N ALA A 887 -24.13 -31.06 -22.11
CA ALA A 887 -22.71 -30.95 -22.48
C ALA A 887 -22.26 -29.48 -22.57
N SER A 888 -23.11 -28.59 -23.06
CA SER A 888 -22.84 -27.15 -23.15
C SER A 888 -22.70 -26.48 -21.78
N ILE A 889 -23.40 -26.95 -20.74
CA ILE A 889 -23.21 -26.47 -19.36
C ILE A 889 -21.75 -26.71 -18.93
N ILE A 890 -21.29 -27.96 -19.07
CA ILE A 890 -19.97 -28.38 -18.61
C ILE A 890 -18.87 -27.69 -19.41
N LEU A 891 -18.96 -27.71 -20.75
CA LEU A 891 -17.97 -27.10 -21.63
C LEU A 891 -18.00 -25.57 -21.59
N GLY A 892 -19.14 -24.97 -21.28
CA GLY A 892 -19.30 -23.53 -21.08
C GLY A 892 -18.55 -23.04 -19.84
N ALA A 893 -18.74 -23.72 -18.70
CA ALA A 893 -17.98 -23.46 -17.49
C ALA A 893 -16.47 -23.63 -17.71
N MET A 894 -16.07 -24.71 -18.39
CA MET A 894 -14.67 -25.00 -18.71
C MET A 894 -14.03 -23.88 -19.54
N LEU A 895 -14.69 -23.46 -20.63
CA LEU A 895 -14.18 -22.43 -21.53
C LEU A 895 -14.06 -21.07 -20.83
N MET A 896 -15.06 -20.70 -20.02
CA MET A 896 -15.03 -19.41 -19.33
C MET A 896 -13.94 -19.35 -18.26
N LEU A 897 -13.83 -20.38 -17.41
CA LEU A 897 -12.75 -20.46 -16.42
C LEU A 897 -11.38 -20.39 -17.10
N SER A 898 -11.20 -21.14 -18.18
CA SER A 898 -9.93 -21.14 -18.93
C SER A 898 -9.64 -19.76 -19.52
N SER A 899 -10.66 -19.06 -20.03
CA SER A 899 -10.49 -17.73 -20.64
C SER A 899 -10.14 -16.68 -19.60
N ASP A 900 -10.76 -16.71 -18.42
CA ASP A 900 -10.46 -15.81 -17.30
C ASP A 900 -9.08 -16.11 -16.67
N ILE A 901 -8.63 -17.37 -16.65
CA ILE A 901 -7.26 -17.72 -16.25
C ILE A 901 -6.25 -17.14 -17.23
N ILE A 902 -6.44 -17.33 -18.53
CA ILE A 902 -5.55 -16.80 -19.58
C ILE A 902 -5.51 -15.26 -19.50
N ALA A 903 -6.65 -14.63 -19.28
CA ALA A 903 -6.77 -13.18 -19.13
C ALA A 903 -5.90 -12.62 -17.98
N ARG A 904 -5.79 -13.36 -16.88
CA ARG A 904 -4.94 -13.00 -15.72
C ARG A 904 -3.46 -13.32 -15.94
N MET A 905 -3.15 -14.36 -16.72
CA MET A 905 -1.77 -14.83 -16.91
C MET A 905 -1.02 -14.09 -18.03
N ALA A 906 -1.72 -13.62 -19.06
CA ALA A 906 -1.08 -13.21 -20.31
C ALA A 906 -0.16 -11.98 -20.18
N LEU A 907 -0.47 -11.03 -19.30
CA LEU A 907 0.29 -9.78 -19.10
C LEU A 907 0.39 -9.39 -17.62
N MET A 908 0.64 -10.36 -16.73
CA MET A 908 0.77 -10.10 -15.29
C MET A 908 1.78 -8.97 -15.00
N PRO A 909 1.47 -7.98 -14.12
CA PRO A 909 0.31 -7.86 -13.23
C PRO A 909 -0.96 -7.25 -13.84
N LEU A 910 -0.94 -6.84 -15.11
CA LEU A 910 -2.09 -6.27 -15.82
C LEU A 910 -3.08 -7.37 -16.25
N GLU A 911 -4.34 -7.25 -15.86
CA GLU A 911 -5.39 -8.17 -16.30
C GLU A 911 -5.96 -7.78 -17.67
N LEU A 912 -5.90 -8.69 -18.63
CA LEU A 912 -6.56 -8.50 -19.92
C LEU A 912 -8.09 -8.66 -19.81
N PRO A 913 -8.88 -8.00 -20.66
CA PRO A 913 -10.31 -8.25 -20.72
C PRO A 913 -10.64 -9.66 -21.22
N VAL A 914 -11.55 -10.36 -20.53
CA VAL A 914 -11.89 -11.75 -20.85
C VAL A 914 -12.61 -11.85 -22.20
N GLY A 915 -13.40 -10.83 -22.57
CA GLY A 915 -14.06 -10.78 -23.88
C GLY A 915 -13.07 -10.75 -25.05
N ALA A 916 -11.88 -10.16 -24.87
CA ALA A 916 -10.83 -10.19 -25.89
C ALA A 916 -10.27 -11.62 -26.05
N ILE A 917 -10.04 -12.33 -24.94
CA ILE A 917 -9.56 -13.71 -24.95
C ILE A 917 -10.56 -14.65 -25.62
N THR A 918 -11.85 -14.55 -25.29
CA THR A 918 -12.87 -15.39 -25.92
C THR A 918 -13.01 -15.11 -27.42
N ALA A 919 -12.80 -13.87 -27.86
CA ALA A 919 -12.79 -13.52 -29.28
C ALA A 919 -11.57 -14.07 -30.03
N ILE A 920 -10.38 -14.02 -29.42
CA ILE A 920 -9.14 -14.59 -29.97
C ILE A 920 -9.27 -16.11 -30.14
N ILE A 921 -9.91 -16.80 -29.21
CA ILE A 921 -10.16 -18.25 -29.29
C ILE A 921 -11.29 -18.53 -30.29
N GLY A 922 -12.39 -17.79 -30.21
CA GLY A 922 -13.60 -18.06 -30.97
C GLY A 922 -13.47 -17.81 -32.47
N THR A 923 -12.76 -16.76 -32.87
CA THR A 923 -12.65 -16.36 -34.28
C THR A 923 -11.97 -17.42 -35.16
N PRO A 924 -10.78 -17.95 -34.82
CA PRO A 924 -10.11 -18.99 -35.60
C PRO A 924 -10.87 -20.31 -35.60
N VAL A 925 -11.45 -20.71 -34.45
CA VAL A 925 -12.26 -21.92 -34.33
C VAL A 925 -13.46 -21.85 -35.27
N PHE A 926 -14.15 -20.71 -35.27
CA PHE A 926 -15.27 -20.47 -36.16
C PHE A 926 -14.86 -20.49 -37.65
N ALA A 927 -13.79 -19.78 -38.00
CA ALA A 927 -13.28 -19.75 -39.38
C ALA A 927 -12.90 -21.16 -39.88
N TYR A 928 -12.18 -21.93 -39.06
CA TYR A 928 -11.83 -23.33 -39.37
C TYR A 928 -13.08 -24.18 -39.63
N MET A 929 -14.09 -24.03 -38.78
CA MET A 929 -15.33 -24.79 -38.89
C MET A 929 -16.14 -24.42 -40.13
N LEU A 930 -16.16 -23.13 -40.50
CA LEU A 930 -16.76 -22.66 -41.74
C LEU A 930 -16.04 -23.26 -42.97
N ILE A 931 -14.71 -23.24 -43.00
CA ILE A 931 -13.91 -23.77 -44.12
C ILE A 931 -14.11 -25.28 -44.28
N LYS A 932 -14.09 -26.04 -43.18
CA LYS A 932 -14.18 -27.51 -43.22
C LYS A 932 -15.57 -28.02 -43.60
N LYS A 933 -16.63 -27.27 -43.31
CA LYS A 933 -18.03 -27.72 -43.45
C LYS A 933 -18.91 -26.85 -44.33
N GLY A 934 -18.40 -25.77 -44.92
CA GLY A 934 -19.13 -24.89 -45.84
C GLY A 934 -19.87 -25.61 -46.98
N GLY A 935 -19.43 -26.83 -47.34
CA GLY A 935 -20.09 -27.68 -48.35
C GLY A 935 -21.27 -28.54 -47.88
N ASN A 936 -21.60 -28.61 -46.58
CA ASN A 936 -22.68 -29.45 -46.03
C ASN A 936 -23.70 -28.66 -45.18
N TYR A 937 -23.79 -27.33 -45.35
CA TYR A 937 -24.78 -26.49 -44.66
C TYR A 937 -26.11 -26.48 -45.44
N ASP A 938 -26.78 -27.63 -45.48
CA ASP A 938 -28.21 -27.73 -45.76
C ASP A 938 -28.81 -28.75 -44.76
N GLY A 939 -29.43 -28.22 -43.69
CA GLY A 939 -30.25 -28.97 -42.74
C GLY A 939 -29.53 -29.43 -41.47
#